data_AF-A0A800JL68-F1
#
_entry.id   AF-A0A800JL68-F1
#
_cell.length_a   1.000
_cell.length_b   1.000
_cell.length_c   1.000
_cell.angle_alpha   90.00
_cell.angle_beta   90.00
_cell.angle_gamma   90.00
#
_symmetry.space_group_name_H-M   'P 1'
#
loop_
_entity.id
_entity.type
_entity.pdbx_description
1 polymer ?
#
loop_
_entity_poly.entity_id
_entity_poly.type
_entity_poly.pdbx_seq_one_letter_code
_entity_poly.pdbx_strand_id
1 'polypeptide(L)'
;MKSSFQCLAFVLVICGRLTAFCAEGPAAALPSLMHFTDGKRVSSLAEWDQRREEIRNLLVKYFIGTFPEEVPEIIKAELLSEVKGDKDSIRRRIRVTLATPNRVSFDMEVWTPRREGPFPLLLTAPRFYQRYWAEDALERGYAVCLFPGVDSHHREENYLGFERVWQKFRAEYPESTWTEISAKGWLASRCIDYLLSEGSVTRVDPSKIAIIGFSRYGKQAMIAAAFDSRISCVVARSPGSPASCPYRFTSRNTYAEAPSDFPSQWFLPSLRKYTGRENQIPIDAHGWYALIAPRHCLIHTAHNDGAEPTFAVEKAYIEGRSVYRFLGAENKLRVDYREGGHSSGSPPESISRDDRQRNLDWIDLAFGRGKVRSKDFPEELIHDFDWKKWRAGQKDSELLIPDDASSQEKIRWSMGVEPDEIKNEKKAPYISDKESELMTHDRWAPAGILRAPIKFGHGVRGNLYYKEGSKEPLPVVVWLHPLSYHSGYNEGYGVQGTTVYHRLAQNGFAVIAYDQCGFGLRLLEGRDFYSNYPNWSRLGRMVMDSRDAISFVMDPRGNSRKPLPALNKERIFLLGYSTGSLVAMYAGAQDPRVTGIACFSGWTPLKDSSQDKVTGGNWRLWGLHGLQPMLGLFWGKEKNIPYDYDAVFELIMPKPLLLVTPKRNRFTDQGAIADLLGRLRLKNPEVFKDSLTWLAPDEVDHFQKDQQMSFIDWVRSLN
;
A
#
# COMPACT_ATOMS: atom_id res chain seq x y z
N MET A 1 -48.48 -11.67 -60.71
CA MET A 1 -48.86 -12.23 -59.38
C MET A 1 -47.81 -13.25 -58.96
N LYS A 2 -47.22 -13.05 -57.76
CA LYS A 2 -46.31 -13.93 -56.99
C LYS A 2 -44.92 -14.19 -57.60
N SER A 3 -43.90 -13.37 -57.32
CA SER A 3 -43.09 -13.17 -56.09
C SER A 3 -42.05 -14.28 -55.84
N SER A 4 -40.80 -13.95 -56.15
CA SER A 4 -39.60 -14.77 -55.97
C SER A 4 -38.84 -14.36 -54.71
N PHE A 5 -38.19 -15.35 -54.11
CA PHE A 5 -37.32 -15.28 -52.93
C PHE A 5 -36.11 -14.33 -53.12
N GLN A 6 -35.81 -13.54 -52.07
CA GLN A 6 -34.44 -13.14 -51.74
C GLN A 6 -34.33 -12.91 -50.23
N CYS A 7 -33.53 -13.74 -49.56
CA CYS A 7 -33.16 -13.63 -48.15
C CYS A 7 -32.07 -12.56 -48.01
N LEU A 8 -32.35 -11.51 -47.22
CA LEU A 8 -31.39 -10.48 -46.84
C LEU A 8 -30.66 -10.91 -45.55
N ALA A 9 -29.33 -10.95 -45.60
CA ALA A 9 -28.48 -11.17 -44.43
C ALA A 9 -28.48 -9.91 -43.53
N PHE A 10 -28.92 -10.05 -42.28
CA PHE A 10 -28.73 -9.04 -41.23
C PHE A 10 -27.51 -9.45 -40.38
N VAL A 11 -26.43 -8.68 -40.48
CA VAL A 11 -25.30 -8.75 -39.54
C VAL A 11 -25.71 -8.02 -38.27
N LEU A 12 -26.02 -8.79 -37.22
CA LEU A 12 -26.29 -8.27 -35.88
C LEU A 12 -24.95 -8.11 -35.15
N VAL A 13 -24.50 -6.87 -35.03
CA VAL A 13 -23.40 -6.47 -34.13
C VAL A 13 -23.90 -6.63 -32.69
N ILE A 14 -23.55 -7.75 -32.04
CA ILE A 14 -23.79 -7.94 -30.62
C ILE A 14 -22.69 -7.20 -29.85
N CYS A 15 -22.92 -5.93 -29.55
CA CYS A 15 -22.29 -5.24 -28.43
C CYS A 15 -22.90 -5.74 -27.12
N GLY A 16 -22.46 -6.92 -26.68
CA GLY A 16 -22.84 -7.49 -25.39
C GLY A 16 -22.11 -6.78 -24.24
N ARG A 17 -22.85 -5.99 -23.46
CA ARG A 17 -22.42 -5.47 -22.15
C ARG A 17 -22.14 -6.65 -21.21
N LEU A 18 -20.87 -7.03 -21.06
CA LEU A 18 -20.40 -7.83 -19.93
C LEU A 18 -20.19 -6.91 -18.73
N THR A 19 -21.24 -6.73 -17.92
CA THR A 19 -21.12 -6.21 -16.55
C THR A 19 -21.74 -7.23 -15.60
N ALA A 20 -21.07 -8.36 -15.39
CA ALA A 20 -21.22 -9.16 -14.20
C ALA A 20 -20.22 -8.61 -13.17
N PHE A 21 -20.68 -7.70 -12.31
CA PHE A 21 -19.90 -7.19 -11.18
C PHE A 21 -20.08 -8.14 -9.99
N CYS A 22 -18.96 -8.49 -9.37
CA CYS A 22 -18.72 -9.59 -8.42
C CYS A 22 -19.70 -9.73 -7.24
N ALA A 23 -19.75 -10.98 -6.77
CA ALA A 23 -20.43 -11.44 -5.56
C ALA A 23 -19.95 -10.71 -4.29
N GLU A 24 -20.92 -10.06 -3.64
CA GLU A 24 -21.03 -9.66 -2.21
C GLU A 24 -20.05 -8.64 -1.59
N GLY A 25 -19.25 -7.91 -2.36
CA GLY A 25 -18.49 -6.74 -1.87
C GLY A 25 -18.46 -5.55 -2.83
N PRO A 26 -18.22 -4.30 -2.36
CA PRO A 26 -18.07 -3.16 -3.27
C PRO A 26 -16.80 -3.31 -4.13
N ALA A 27 -16.81 -2.77 -5.35
CA ALA A 27 -15.68 -2.77 -6.30
C ALA A 27 -14.41 -2.11 -5.76
N ALA A 28 -14.55 -1.30 -4.69
CA ALA A 28 -13.45 -0.71 -3.95
C ALA A 28 -12.64 -1.75 -3.13
N ALA A 29 -13.20 -2.93 -2.86
CA ALA A 29 -12.51 -4.06 -2.26
C ALA A 29 -11.63 -4.79 -3.29
N LEU A 30 -10.80 -5.74 -2.82
CA LEU A 30 -10.08 -6.63 -3.73
C LEU A 30 -11.05 -7.58 -4.44
N PRO A 31 -10.83 -7.92 -5.72
CA PRO A 31 -11.56 -8.99 -6.39
C PRO A 31 -11.37 -10.30 -5.63
N SER A 32 -12.45 -11.00 -5.31
CA SER A 32 -12.33 -12.26 -4.56
C SER A 32 -11.49 -13.29 -5.31
N LEU A 33 -10.58 -13.97 -4.60
CA LEU A 33 -9.85 -15.10 -5.18
C LEU A 33 -10.71 -16.36 -5.29
N MET A 34 -11.80 -16.44 -4.52
CA MET A 34 -12.72 -17.59 -4.44
C MET A 34 -14.00 -17.41 -5.29
N HIS A 35 -14.01 -16.46 -6.21
CA HIS A 35 -15.06 -16.30 -7.21
C HIS A 35 -14.46 -16.13 -8.60
N PHE A 36 -15.08 -16.75 -9.61
CA PHE A 36 -14.78 -16.52 -11.02
C PHE A 36 -15.16 -15.09 -11.45
N THR A 37 -14.68 -14.64 -12.60
CA THR A 37 -15.01 -13.29 -13.10
C THR A 37 -16.49 -13.11 -13.45
N ASP A 38 -17.23 -14.19 -13.69
CA ASP A 38 -18.69 -14.20 -13.86
C ASP A 38 -19.46 -14.13 -12.53
N GLY A 39 -18.77 -14.17 -11.39
CA GLY A 39 -19.35 -14.13 -10.05
C GLY A 39 -19.66 -15.51 -9.45
N LYS A 40 -19.45 -16.62 -10.18
CA LYS A 40 -19.64 -17.97 -9.62
C LYS A 40 -18.64 -18.20 -8.48
N ARG A 41 -19.12 -18.68 -7.32
CA ARG A 41 -18.26 -19.07 -6.20
C ARG A 41 -17.54 -20.39 -6.49
N VAL A 42 -16.27 -20.47 -6.12
CA VAL A 42 -15.49 -21.72 -6.14
C VAL A 42 -15.90 -22.60 -4.95
N SER A 43 -16.34 -23.82 -5.24
CA SER A 43 -16.90 -24.75 -4.25
C SER A 43 -16.23 -26.13 -4.23
N SER A 44 -15.38 -26.44 -5.22
CA SER A 44 -14.68 -27.73 -5.32
C SER A 44 -13.22 -27.56 -5.79
N LEU A 45 -12.40 -28.60 -5.63
CA LEU A 45 -11.00 -28.58 -6.07
C LEU A 45 -10.88 -28.46 -7.61
N ALA A 46 -11.77 -29.10 -8.37
CA ALA A 46 -11.78 -28.98 -9.83
C ALA A 46 -12.14 -27.55 -10.29
N GLU A 47 -13.08 -26.89 -9.61
CA GLU A 47 -13.38 -25.47 -9.86
C GLU A 47 -12.22 -24.57 -9.42
N TRP A 48 -11.52 -24.92 -8.35
CA TRP A 48 -10.33 -24.20 -7.94
C TRP A 48 -9.24 -24.25 -9.02
N ASP A 49 -8.98 -25.40 -9.63
CA ASP A 49 -7.99 -25.50 -10.70
C ASP A 49 -8.35 -24.60 -11.90
N GLN A 50 -9.64 -24.55 -12.27
CA GLN A 50 -10.13 -23.63 -13.30
C GLN A 50 -9.95 -22.16 -12.89
N ARG A 51 -10.31 -21.80 -11.64
CA ARG A 51 -10.14 -20.44 -11.13
C ARG A 51 -8.66 -20.05 -11.05
N ARG A 52 -7.78 -20.97 -10.66
CA ARG A 52 -6.34 -20.74 -10.59
C ARG A 52 -5.78 -20.40 -11.98
N GLU A 53 -6.26 -21.07 -13.01
CA GLU A 53 -5.88 -20.78 -14.39
C GLU A 53 -6.47 -19.45 -14.89
N GLU A 54 -7.71 -19.13 -14.53
CA GLU A 54 -8.27 -17.80 -14.80
C GLU A 54 -7.43 -16.69 -14.14
N ILE A 55 -7.05 -16.84 -12.87
CA ILE A 55 -6.17 -15.91 -12.14
C ILE A 55 -4.81 -15.79 -12.85
N ARG A 56 -4.21 -16.89 -13.28
CA ARG A 56 -2.95 -16.91 -14.04
C ARG A 56 -3.08 -16.05 -15.31
N ASN A 57 -4.13 -16.27 -16.09
CA ASN A 57 -4.38 -15.54 -17.33
C ASN A 57 -4.61 -14.04 -17.08
N LEU A 58 -5.32 -13.68 -16.02
CA LEU A 58 -5.51 -12.27 -15.65
C LEU A 58 -4.17 -11.62 -15.26
N LEU A 59 -3.34 -12.28 -14.45
CA LEU A 59 -2.04 -11.73 -14.04
C LEU A 59 -1.07 -11.59 -15.23
N VAL A 60 -1.05 -12.56 -16.14
CA VAL A 60 -0.32 -12.49 -17.42
C VAL A 60 -0.80 -11.29 -18.23
N LYS A 61 -2.10 -11.15 -18.43
CA LYS A 61 -2.71 -10.10 -19.28
C LYS A 61 -2.50 -8.69 -18.73
N TYR A 62 -2.62 -8.50 -17.41
CA TYR A 62 -2.66 -7.17 -16.81
C TYR A 62 -1.34 -6.73 -16.18
N PHE A 63 -0.46 -7.66 -15.76
CA PHE A 63 0.76 -7.31 -15.04
C PHE A 63 2.03 -7.67 -15.80
N ILE A 64 2.23 -8.94 -16.15
CA ILE A 64 3.58 -9.44 -16.42
C ILE A 64 3.87 -9.87 -17.85
N GLY A 65 2.86 -10.02 -18.72
CA GLY A 65 2.99 -10.51 -20.09
C GLY A 65 3.14 -12.03 -20.19
N THR A 66 3.02 -12.53 -21.41
CA THR A 66 3.14 -13.95 -21.77
C THR A 66 4.59 -14.43 -21.71
N PHE A 67 4.81 -15.57 -21.07
CA PHE A 67 6.07 -16.32 -21.13
C PHE A 67 6.19 -17.05 -22.48
N PRO A 68 7.41 -17.53 -22.85
CA PRO A 68 7.57 -18.45 -23.96
C PRO A 68 6.70 -19.70 -23.80
N GLU A 69 6.04 -20.14 -24.87
CA GLU A 69 5.21 -21.35 -24.87
C GLU A 69 6.06 -22.60 -24.65
N GLU A 70 7.22 -22.65 -25.28
CA GLU A 70 8.19 -23.74 -25.14
C GLU A 70 9.36 -23.32 -24.24
N VAL A 71 9.68 -24.18 -23.27
CA VAL A 71 10.90 -24.05 -22.47
C VAL A 71 12.03 -24.74 -23.23
N PRO A 72 13.12 -24.04 -23.58
CA PRO A 72 14.21 -24.62 -24.35
C PRO A 72 15.00 -25.62 -23.50
N GLU A 73 15.48 -26.70 -24.12
CA GLU A 73 16.36 -27.66 -23.46
C GLU A 73 17.73 -27.07 -23.12
N ILE A 74 18.38 -27.63 -22.11
CA ILE A 74 19.78 -27.31 -21.80
C ILE A 74 20.67 -28.13 -22.74
N ILE A 75 21.38 -27.47 -23.64
CA ILE A 75 22.26 -28.13 -24.63
C ILE A 75 23.73 -28.14 -24.20
N LYS A 76 24.10 -27.28 -23.24
CA LYS A 76 25.47 -27.22 -22.72
C LYS A 76 25.49 -26.61 -21.32
N ALA A 77 26.30 -27.18 -20.44
CA ALA A 77 26.65 -26.59 -19.15
C ALA A 77 28.17 -26.60 -18.99
N GLU A 78 28.76 -25.47 -18.61
CA GLU A 78 30.20 -25.28 -18.52
C GLU A 78 30.58 -24.73 -17.14
N LEU A 79 31.50 -25.41 -16.45
CA LEU A 79 32.13 -24.88 -15.25
C LEU A 79 33.15 -23.81 -15.67
N LEU A 80 32.82 -22.53 -15.42
CA LEU A 80 33.68 -21.40 -15.75
C LEU A 80 34.76 -21.17 -14.69
N SER A 81 34.41 -21.36 -13.42
CA SER A 81 35.34 -21.24 -12.31
C SER A 81 34.86 -22.05 -11.10
N GLU A 82 35.82 -22.54 -10.31
CA GLU A 82 35.60 -23.14 -9.00
C GLU A 82 36.59 -22.53 -8.02
N VAL A 83 36.10 -22.05 -6.88
CA VAL A 83 36.94 -21.55 -5.79
C VAL A 83 36.53 -22.19 -4.48
N LYS A 84 37.53 -22.44 -3.63
CA LYS A 84 37.28 -22.72 -2.20
C LYS A 84 36.81 -21.41 -1.57
N GLY A 85 35.57 -21.42 -1.11
CA GLY A 85 34.99 -20.29 -0.39
C GLY A 85 35.30 -20.37 1.10
N ASP A 86 34.90 -19.32 1.82
CA ASP A 86 34.96 -19.32 3.27
C ASP A 86 34.08 -20.43 3.88
N LYS A 87 34.33 -20.74 5.16
CA LYS A 87 33.51 -21.67 5.98
C LYS A 87 33.37 -23.08 5.38
N ASP A 88 34.45 -23.58 4.77
CA ASP A 88 34.52 -24.90 4.12
C ASP A 88 33.41 -25.09 3.06
N SER A 89 33.28 -24.10 2.17
CA SER A 89 32.36 -24.12 1.04
C SER A 89 33.09 -24.21 -0.31
N ILE A 90 32.38 -24.65 -1.34
CA ILE A 90 32.83 -24.59 -2.74
C ILE A 90 31.88 -23.65 -3.49
N ARG A 91 32.45 -22.70 -4.24
CA ARG A 91 31.69 -21.74 -5.05
C ARG A 91 32.04 -21.93 -6.52
N ARG A 92 31.03 -22.18 -7.35
CA ARG A 92 31.17 -22.50 -8.77
C ARG A 92 30.39 -21.53 -9.63
N ARG A 93 31.02 -20.98 -10.66
CA ARG A 93 30.30 -20.23 -11.70
C ARG A 93 30.03 -21.16 -12.87
N ILE A 94 28.76 -21.32 -13.22
CA ILE A 94 28.32 -22.21 -14.29
C ILE A 94 27.68 -21.38 -15.40
N ARG A 95 28.07 -21.64 -16.65
CA ARG A 95 27.35 -21.15 -17.84
C ARG A 95 26.44 -22.22 -18.36
N VAL A 96 25.17 -21.88 -18.54
CA VAL A 96 24.16 -22.75 -19.14
C VAL A 96 23.74 -22.16 -20.47
N THR A 97 23.78 -22.98 -21.51
CA THR A 97 23.35 -22.64 -22.87
C THR A 97 22.07 -23.39 -23.19
N LEU A 98 21.05 -22.64 -23.61
CA LEU A 98 19.74 -23.20 -23.94
C LEU A 98 19.57 -23.38 -25.46
N ALA A 99 18.71 -24.32 -25.87
CA ALA A 99 18.33 -24.58 -27.26
C ALA A 99 17.44 -23.49 -27.87
N THR A 100 17.80 -22.21 -27.71
CA THR A 100 17.11 -21.09 -28.37
C THR A 100 17.61 -20.92 -29.82
N PRO A 101 16.90 -20.16 -30.68
CA PRO A 101 17.34 -19.92 -32.07
C PRO A 101 18.82 -19.52 -32.21
N ASN A 102 19.31 -18.63 -31.35
CA ASN A 102 20.70 -18.19 -31.32
C ASN A 102 21.54 -18.84 -30.21
N ARG A 103 21.05 -19.91 -29.59
CA ARG A 103 21.74 -20.67 -28.52
C ARG A 103 22.25 -19.76 -27.40
N VAL A 104 21.36 -18.93 -26.86
CA VAL A 104 21.70 -17.94 -25.84
C VAL A 104 22.04 -18.64 -24.52
N SER A 105 23.03 -18.08 -23.82
CA SER A 105 23.50 -18.56 -22.53
C SER A 105 23.28 -17.54 -21.42
N PHE A 106 23.20 -18.06 -20.19
CA PHE A 106 23.28 -17.29 -18.96
C PHE A 106 24.27 -17.94 -17.99
N ASP A 107 24.78 -17.14 -17.07
CA ASP A 107 25.62 -17.60 -15.98
C ASP A 107 24.79 -17.68 -14.70
N MET A 108 25.11 -18.62 -13.82
CA MET A 108 24.68 -18.64 -12.43
C MET A 108 25.90 -18.91 -11.53
N GLU A 109 25.79 -18.55 -10.25
CA GLU A 109 26.76 -19.01 -9.25
C GLU A 109 26.10 -20.00 -8.28
N VAL A 110 26.80 -21.11 -8.01
CA VAL A 110 26.32 -22.19 -7.14
C VAL A 110 27.29 -22.34 -5.98
N TRP A 111 26.79 -22.18 -4.77
CA TRP A 111 27.58 -22.37 -3.55
C TRP A 111 27.10 -23.62 -2.83
N THR A 112 28.03 -24.46 -2.37
CA THR A 112 27.71 -25.71 -1.67
C THR A 112 28.62 -25.92 -0.46
N PRO A 113 28.10 -26.45 0.66
CA PRO A 113 28.94 -26.96 1.73
C PRO A 113 29.87 -28.07 1.21
N ARG A 114 31.07 -28.22 1.77
CA ARG A 114 32.03 -29.27 1.37
C ARG A 114 31.69 -30.64 1.97
N ARG A 115 30.49 -31.12 1.66
CA ARG A 115 30.01 -32.48 1.97
C ARG A 115 29.17 -32.99 0.80
N GLU A 116 28.73 -34.23 0.86
CA GLU A 116 27.79 -34.74 -0.13
C GLU A 116 26.36 -34.29 0.16
N GLY A 117 25.62 -33.97 -0.90
CA GLY A 117 24.17 -33.72 -0.86
C GLY A 117 23.34 -35.02 -0.80
N PRO A 118 22.01 -34.96 -1.06
CA PRO A 118 21.31 -33.81 -1.63
C PRO A 118 21.14 -32.65 -0.62
N PHE A 119 21.23 -31.43 -1.12
CA PHE A 119 21.05 -30.21 -0.32
C PHE A 119 19.66 -29.60 -0.51
N PRO A 120 19.04 -29.00 0.52
CA PRO A 120 18.01 -28.01 0.28
C PRO A 120 18.62 -26.82 -0.48
N LEU A 121 17.86 -26.22 -1.38
CA LEU A 121 18.30 -25.14 -2.25
C LEU A 121 17.66 -23.81 -1.85
N LEU A 122 18.49 -22.77 -1.74
CA LEU A 122 18.04 -21.38 -1.67
C LEU A 122 18.44 -20.63 -2.95
N LEU A 123 17.47 -20.03 -3.63
CA LEU A 123 17.69 -19.09 -4.73
C LEU A 123 17.59 -17.65 -4.23
N THR A 124 18.54 -16.80 -4.64
CA THR A 124 18.47 -15.34 -4.42
C THR A 124 19.25 -14.59 -5.50
N ALA A 125 18.82 -13.39 -5.85
CA ALA A 125 19.58 -12.57 -6.79
C ALA A 125 20.86 -12.03 -6.12
N PRO A 126 22.01 -11.93 -6.82
CA PRO A 126 23.29 -11.59 -6.21
C PRO A 126 23.49 -10.09 -5.96
N ARG A 127 22.47 -9.40 -5.43
CA ARG A 127 22.67 -8.04 -4.91
C ARG A 127 23.56 -8.11 -3.68
N PHE A 128 24.53 -7.21 -3.54
CA PHE A 128 25.56 -7.28 -2.49
C PHE A 128 25.01 -7.56 -1.07
N TYR A 129 23.90 -6.91 -0.68
CA TYR A 129 23.26 -7.11 0.62
C TYR A 129 22.46 -8.42 0.74
N GLN A 130 22.00 -9.00 -0.37
CA GLN A 130 21.28 -10.29 -0.36
C GLN A 130 22.24 -11.47 -0.25
N ARG A 131 23.52 -11.29 -0.61
CA ARG A 131 24.54 -12.34 -0.46
C ARG A 131 24.76 -12.73 1.00
N TYR A 132 24.43 -11.89 1.97
CA TYR A 132 24.45 -12.30 3.38
C TYR A 132 23.41 -13.39 3.69
N TRP A 133 22.26 -13.44 3.00
CA TRP A 133 21.37 -14.61 3.10
C TRP A 133 22.01 -15.87 2.53
N ALA A 134 22.78 -15.74 1.43
CA ALA A 134 23.49 -16.85 0.84
C ALA A 134 24.57 -17.40 1.79
N GLU A 135 25.33 -16.53 2.45
CA GLU A 135 26.31 -16.91 3.48
C GLU A 135 25.63 -17.59 4.67
N ASP A 136 24.55 -17.00 5.21
CA ASP A 136 23.80 -17.56 6.33
C ASP A 136 23.15 -18.93 5.97
N ALA A 137 22.69 -19.09 4.73
CA ALA A 137 22.11 -20.35 4.26
C ALA A 137 23.18 -21.45 4.09
N LEU A 138 24.37 -21.10 3.57
CA LEU A 138 25.51 -22.03 3.50
C LEU A 138 25.87 -22.56 4.88
N GLU A 139 25.95 -21.69 5.89
CA GLU A 139 26.19 -22.08 7.29
C GLU A 139 25.15 -23.08 7.80
N ARG A 140 23.88 -22.91 7.40
CA ARG A 140 22.78 -23.83 7.73
C ARG A 140 22.75 -25.10 6.87
N GLY A 141 23.73 -25.27 5.99
CA GLY A 141 23.93 -26.46 5.17
C GLY A 141 23.04 -26.55 3.93
N TYR A 142 22.65 -25.40 3.37
CA TYR A 142 21.95 -25.28 2.10
C TYR A 142 22.94 -25.22 0.93
N ALA A 143 22.53 -25.71 -0.24
CA ALA A 143 23.09 -25.22 -1.49
C ALA A 143 22.45 -23.86 -1.81
N VAL A 144 23.21 -22.95 -2.39
CA VAL A 144 22.72 -21.64 -2.81
C VAL A 144 22.92 -21.45 -4.30
N CYS A 145 21.89 -20.93 -4.98
CA CYS A 145 21.98 -20.47 -6.35
C CYS A 145 21.80 -18.96 -6.41
N LEU A 146 22.85 -18.27 -6.85
CA LEU A 146 22.80 -16.87 -7.25
C LEU A 146 22.43 -16.80 -8.72
N PHE A 147 21.13 -16.72 -8.99
CA PHE A 147 20.57 -16.66 -10.33
C PHE A 147 20.70 -15.25 -10.94
N PRO A 148 20.59 -15.08 -12.28
CA PRO A 148 20.75 -13.78 -12.92
C PRO A 148 19.54 -12.86 -12.80
N GLY A 149 19.18 -12.53 -11.56
CA GLY A 149 18.05 -11.68 -11.18
C GLY A 149 18.39 -10.22 -10.88
N VAL A 150 19.65 -9.78 -10.99
CA VAL A 150 20.06 -8.39 -10.67
C VAL A 150 19.23 -7.39 -11.44
N ASP A 151 18.53 -6.45 -10.80
CA ASP A 151 17.69 -5.44 -11.48
C ASP A 151 18.48 -4.55 -12.47
N SER A 152 17.84 -4.14 -13.56
CA SER A 152 18.45 -3.36 -14.64
C SER A 152 18.95 -1.97 -14.24
N HIS A 153 18.49 -1.43 -13.10
CA HIS A 153 19.01 -0.19 -12.51
C HIS A 153 20.16 -0.41 -11.52
N HIS A 154 20.52 -1.66 -11.24
CA HIS A 154 21.63 -2.02 -10.37
C HIS A 154 22.81 -2.57 -11.17
N ARG A 155 23.99 -2.51 -10.56
CA ARG A 155 25.22 -3.11 -11.07
C ARG A 155 25.88 -3.85 -9.93
N GLU A 156 26.43 -5.01 -10.26
CA GLU A 156 27.12 -5.89 -9.34
C GLU A 156 28.44 -6.29 -9.98
N GLU A 157 29.55 -5.83 -9.40
CA GLU A 157 30.88 -5.94 -9.99
C GLU A 157 31.29 -7.39 -10.28
N ASN A 158 30.94 -8.33 -9.38
CA ASN A 158 31.24 -9.75 -9.56
C ASN A 158 30.24 -10.48 -10.49
N TYR A 159 29.16 -9.82 -10.89
CA TYR A 159 28.04 -10.41 -11.62
C TYR A 159 27.65 -9.59 -12.85
N LEU A 160 28.64 -8.97 -13.51
CA LEU A 160 28.41 -8.17 -14.71
C LEU A 160 27.61 -8.95 -15.76
N GLY A 161 26.59 -8.30 -16.31
CA GLY A 161 25.71 -8.86 -17.35
C GLY A 161 24.44 -9.52 -16.79
N PHE A 162 24.39 -9.88 -15.50
CA PHE A 162 23.19 -10.44 -14.87
C PHE A 162 22.00 -9.48 -14.97
N GLU A 163 22.26 -8.19 -15.03
CA GLU A 163 21.23 -7.16 -15.11
C GLU A 163 20.60 -7.00 -16.50
N ARG A 164 21.28 -7.50 -17.54
CA ARG A 164 20.89 -7.39 -18.95
C ARG A 164 20.54 -8.71 -19.61
N VAL A 165 20.90 -9.87 -19.03
CA VAL A 165 20.70 -11.17 -19.68
C VAL A 165 19.24 -11.45 -20.05
N TRP A 166 18.28 -10.93 -19.27
CA TRP A 166 16.86 -11.01 -19.59
C TRP A 166 16.51 -10.42 -20.96
N GLN A 167 17.23 -9.38 -21.42
CA GLN A 167 17.02 -8.76 -22.73
C GLN A 167 17.43 -9.71 -23.86
N LYS A 168 18.50 -10.49 -23.65
CA LYS A 168 18.95 -11.50 -24.61
C LYS A 168 17.89 -12.57 -24.80
N PHE A 169 17.38 -13.13 -23.70
CA PHE A 169 16.29 -14.12 -23.77
C PHE A 169 15.01 -13.53 -24.34
N ARG A 170 14.66 -12.29 -23.99
CA ARG A 170 13.51 -11.63 -24.61
C ARG A 170 13.65 -11.49 -26.13
N ALA A 171 14.85 -11.27 -26.65
CA ALA A 171 15.09 -11.21 -28.09
C ALA A 171 14.92 -12.57 -28.80
N GLU A 172 15.13 -13.69 -28.08
CA GLU A 172 14.89 -15.04 -28.61
C GLU A 172 13.39 -15.38 -28.75
N TYR A 173 12.53 -14.67 -28.03
CA TYR A 173 11.08 -14.92 -27.97
C TYR A 173 10.28 -13.65 -28.33
N PRO A 174 10.30 -13.22 -29.59
CA PRO A 174 9.64 -11.97 -30.02
C PRO A 174 8.13 -11.96 -29.76
N GLU A 175 7.47 -13.13 -29.78
CA GLU A 175 6.04 -13.28 -29.51
C GLU A 175 5.70 -13.23 -28.00
N SER A 176 6.71 -13.39 -27.12
CA SER A 176 6.51 -13.28 -25.67
C SER A 176 6.45 -11.81 -25.24
N THR A 177 5.38 -11.46 -24.53
CA THR A 177 5.16 -10.08 -24.06
C THR A 177 5.68 -9.82 -22.66
N TRP A 178 6.34 -10.81 -22.06
CA TRP A 178 6.94 -10.72 -20.73
C TRP A 178 7.84 -9.50 -20.51
N THR A 179 8.04 -9.18 -19.24
CA THR A 179 8.75 -7.99 -18.78
C THR A 179 9.94 -8.40 -17.90
N GLU A 180 10.75 -7.44 -17.46
CA GLU A 180 12.01 -7.74 -16.77
C GLU A 180 11.81 -8.63 -15.53
N ILE A 181 10.83 -8.32 -14.68
CA ILE A 181 10.62 -9.03 -13.42
C ILE A 181 10.19 -10.49 -13.68
N SER A 182 9.27 -10.71 -14.64
CA SER A 182 8.84 -12.06 -15.01
C SER A 182 9.92 -12.84 -15.75
N ALA A 183 10.64 -12.23 -16.68
CA ALA A 183 11.76 -12.87 -17.37
C ALA A 183 12.87 -13.31 -16.40
N LYS A 184 13.15 -12.52 -15.36
CA LYS A 184 14.11 -12.89 -14.31
C LYS A 184 13.60 -14.01 -13.40
N GLY A 185 12.31 -14.02 -13.11
CA GLY A 185 11.68 -15.17 -12.45
C GLY A 185 11.81 -16.46 -13.27
N TRP A 186 11.59 -16.37 -14.59
CA TRP A 186 11.80 -17.50 -15.50
C TRP A 186 13.26 -17.94 -15.59
N LEU A 187 14.23 -17.02 -15.54
CA LEU A 187 15.65 -17.36 -15.46
C LEU A 187 16.00 -18.11 -14.17
N ALA A 188 15.35 -17.79 -13.04
CA ALA A 188 15.49 -18.58 -11.81
C ALA A 188 15.00 -20.02 -12.04
N SER A 189 13.89 -20.22 -12.76
CA SER A 189 13.41 -21.55 -13.17
C SER A 189 14.40 -22.29 -14.07
N ARG A 190 15.08 -21.61 -15.01
CA ARG A 190 16.14 -22.23 -15.83
C ARG A 190 17.35 -22.66 -15.00
N CYS A 191 17.66 -21.94 -13.92
CA CYS A 191 18.68 -22.38 -12.98
C CYS A 191 18.26 -23.67 -12.26
N ILE A 192 16.99 -23.78 -11.87
CA ILE A 192 16.43 -25.01 -11.28
C ILE A 192 16.50 -26.18 -12.27
N ASP A 193 16.18 -25.96 -13.56
CA ASP A 193 16.28 -27.00 -14.59
C ASP A 193 17.69 -27.62 -14.62
N TYR A 194 18.73 -26.79 -14.61
CA TYR A 194 20.11 -27.26 -14.57
C TYR A 194 20.43 -27.98 -13.26
N LEU A 195 20.08 -27.40 -12.12
CA LEU A 195 20.42 -27.94 -10.80
C LEU A 195 19.74 -29.28 -10.47
N LEU A 196 18.63 -29.60 -11.15
CA LEU A 196 17.95 -30.89 -11.05
C LEU A 196 18.32 -31.88 -12.17
N SER A 197 19.15 -31.46 -13.13
CA SER A 197 19.63 -32.33 -14.20
C SER A 197 20.77 -33.25 -13.74
N GLU A 198 20.99 -34.35 -14.47
CA GLU A 198 22.12 -35.26 -14.23
C GLU A 198 23.50 -34.59 -14.38
N GLY A 199 23.60 -33.53 -15.20
CA GLY A 199 24.82 -32.76 -15.42
C GLY A 199 25.09 -31.66 -14.38
N SER A 200 24.30 -31.59 -13.31
CA SER A 200 24.49 -30.62 -12.24
C SER A 200 25.80 -30.86 -11.48
N VAL A 201 26.52 -29.77 -11.15
CA VAL A 201 27.71 -29.82 -10.28
C VAL A 201 27.40 -30.17 -8.82
N THR A 202 26.12 -30.27 -8.45
CA THR A 202 25.70 -30.63 -7.09
C THR A 202 24.33 -31.31 -7.08
N ARG A 203 24.09 -32.16 -6.07
CA ARG A 203 22.78 -32.80 -5.86
C ARG A 203 21.89 -31.90 -5.02
N VAL A 204 20.73 -31.52 -5.55
CA VAL A 204 19.69 -30.75 -4.85
C VAL A 204 18.51 -31.67 -4.52
N ASP A 205 17.91 -31.50 -3.34
CA ASP A 205 16.64 -32.14 -2.97
C ASP A 205 15.48 -31.41 -3.68
N PRO A 206 14.82 -32.02 -4.68
CA PRO A 206 13.77 -31.36 -5.46
C PRO A 206 12.53 -31.00 -4.63
N SER A 207 12.38 -31.57 -3.42
CA SER A 207 11.28 -31.23 -2.50
C SER A 207 11.57 -30.01 -1.62
N LYS A 208 12.80 -29.48 -1.64
CA LYS A 208 13.27 -28.41 -0.75
C LYS A 208 13.96 -27.29 -1.53
N ILE A 209 13.16 -26.60 -2.33
CA ILE A 209 13.59 -25.44 -3.12
C ILE A 209 12.91 -24.18 -2.59
N ALA A 210 13.70 -23.21 -2.15
CA ALA A 210 13.22 -21.93 -1.66
C ALA A 210 13.76 -20.79 -2.53
N ILE A 211 12.98 -19.72 -2.67
CA ILE A 211 13.44 -18.46 -3.25
C ILE A 211 13.18 -17.30 -2.28
N ILE A 212 14.15 -16.40 -2.17
CA ILE A 212 14.07 -15.23 -1.29
C ILE A 212 14.48 -13.96 -2.03
N GLY A 213 13.86 -12.84 -1.68
CA GLY A 213 14.26 -11.53 -2.18
C GLY A 213 13.76 -10.36 -1.35
N PHE A 214 14.49 -9.25 -1.41
CA PHE A 214 14.16 -7.98 -0.75
C PHE A 214 13.71 -6.93 -1.78
N SER A 215 12.65 -6.18 -1.49
CA SER A 215 12.19 -5.07 -2.34
C SER A 215 11.83 -5.57 -3.75
N ARG A 216 12.35 -4.95 -4.80
CA ARG A 216 12.17 -5.42 -6.19
C ARG A 216 12.53 -6.90 -6.42
N TYR A 217 13.47 -7.45 -5.65
CA TYR A 217 13.82 -8.88 -5.74
C TYR A 217 12.80 -9.76 -5.03
N GLY A 218 12.09 -9.24 -4.02
CA GLY A 218 10.93 -9.90 -3.44
C GLY A 218 9.78 -10.02 -4.45
N LYS A 219 9.58 -9.00 -5.31
CA LYS A 219 8.65 -9.08 -6.46
C LYS A 219 9.03 -10.24 -7.40
N GLN A 220 10.31 -10.35 -7.75
CA GLN A 220 10.83 -11.45 -8.57
C GLN A 220 10.62 -12.81 -7.90
N ALA A 221 10.91 -12.93 -6.61
CA ALA A 221 10.75 -14.16 -5.85
C ALA A 221 9.28 -14.65 -5.83
N MET A 222 8.32 -13.75 -5.60
CA MET A 222 6.90 -14.07 -5.64
C MET A 222 6.45 -14.50 -7.04
N ILE A 223 6.87 -13.79 -8.09
CA ILE A 223 6.48 -14.11 -9.47
C ILE A 223 7.12 -15.42 -9.93
N ALA A 224 8.40 -15.66 -9.62
CA ALA A 224 9.04 -16.94 -9.90
C ALA A 224 8.28 -18.10 -9.23
N ALA A 225 7.98 -17.96 -7.94
CA ALA A 225 7.21 -18.96 -7.21
C ALA A 225 5.82 -19.15 -7.81
N ALA A 226 5.12 -18.08 -8.21
CA ALA A 226 3.78 -18.17 -8.81
C ALA A 226 3.75 -19.00 -10.12
N PHE A 227 4.82 -18.97 -10.92
CA PHE A 227 4.89 -19.66 -12.21
C PHE A 227 5.73 -20.94 -12.22
N ASP A 228 6.46 -21.23 -11.14
CA ASP A 228 7.22 -22.46 -10.99
C ASP A 228 6.80 -23.20 -9.71
N SER A 229 6.06 -24.30 -9.88
CA SER A 229 5.52 -25.11 -8.79
C SER A 229 6.60 -25.89 -8.02
N ARG A 230 7.81 -26.02 -8.56
CA ARG A 230 8.94 -26.70 -7.90
C ARG A 230 9.48 -25.91 -6.72
N ILE A 231 9.27 -24.59 -6.70
CA ILE A 231 9.65 -23.71 -5.59
C ILE A 231 8.71 -23.94 -4.41
N SER A 232 9.07 -24.86 -3.52
CA SER A 232 8.28 -25.26 -2.34
C SER A 232 8.11 -24.17 -1.25
N CYS A 233 8.96 -23.14 -1.23
CA CYS A 233 8.88 -22.03 -0.27
C CYS A 233 9.31 -20.69 -0.89
N VAL A 234 8.59 -19.61 -0.59
CA VAL A 234 9.00 -18.24 -0.94
C VAL A 234 9.01 -17.35 0.29
N VAL A 235 10.06 -16.53 0.40
CA VAL A 235 10.13 -15.42 1.35
C VAL A 235 10.27 -14.12 0.56
N ALA A 236 9.26 -13.26 0.64
CA ALA A 236 9.30 -11.94 0.03
C ALA A 236 9.40 -10.89 1.14
N ARG A 237 10.57 -10.26 1.25
CA ARG A 237 10.82 -9.21 2.23
C ARG A 237 10.55 -7.85 1.60
N SER A 238 9.65 -7.08 2.18
CA SER A 238 9.30 -5.74 1.72
C SER A 238 9.07 -5.60 0.19
N PRO A 239 8.43 -6.54 -0.53
CA PRO A 239 8.33 -6.46 -1.98
C PRO A 239 7.51 -5.29 -2.53
N GLY A 240 6.62 -4.67 -1.75
CA GLY A 240 5.84 -3.48 -2.15
C GLY A 240 4.87 -3.73 -3.30
N SER A 241 4.46 -2.67 -4.01
CA SER A 241 3.50 -2.75 -5.12
C SER A 241 4.15 -3.08 -6.47
N PRO A 242 3.54 -3.90 -7.34
CA PRO A 242 2.34 -4.71 -7.15
C PRO A 242 2.67 -6.17 -6.82
N ALA A 243 3.33 -6.42 -5.69
CA ALA A 243 3.62 -7.77 -5.20
C ALA A 243 2.85 -8.10 -3.92
N SER A 244 3.33 -7.69 -2.75
CA SER A 244 2.56 -7.85 -1.51
C SER A 244 1.43 -6.84 -1.41
N CYS A 245 1.58 -5.68 -2.04
CA CYS A 245 0.65 -4.57 -2.01
C CYS A 245 -0.18 -4.47 -3.30
N PRO A 246 -1.51 -4.62 -3.22
CA PRO A 246 -2.42 -4.37 -4.32
C PRO A 246 -2.53 -2.88 -4.66
N TYR A 247 -2.61 -2.53 -5.94
CA TYR A 247 -2.75 -1.13 -6.39
C TYR A 247 -4.07 -0.50 -5.93
N ARG A 248 -5.10 -1.30 -5.65
CA ARG A 248 -6.31 -0.81 -4.98
C ARG A 248 -6.03 -0.08 -3.67
N PHE A 249 -4.95 -0.40 -2.96
CA PHE A 249 -4.58 0.20 -1.68
C PHE A 249 -3.22 0.90 -1.70
N THR A 250 -2.62 1.08 -2.89
CA THR A 250 -1.40 1.86 -3.07
C THR A 250 -1.58 2.82 -4.25
N SER A 251 -1.95 4.06 -3.94
CA SER A 251 -2.07 5.11 -4.94
C SER A 251 -1.67 6.47 -4.34
N ARG A 252 -1.92 7.55 -5.10
CA ARG A 252 -1.70 8.92 -4.61
C ARG A 252 -2.48 9.23 -3.33
N ASN A 253 -3.58 8.54 -3.07
CA ASN A 253 -4.39 8.73 -1.86
C ASN A 253 -3.84 7.99 -0.62
N THR A 254 -2.72 7.27 -0.75
CA THR A 254 -2.01 6.60 0.36
C THR A 254 -0.52 6.97 0.40
N TYR A 255 -0.07 7.90 -0.45
CA TYR A 255 1.34 8.23 -0.67
C TYR A 255 2.25 7.04 -0.96
N ALA A 256 1.70 6.01 -1.59
CA ALA A 256 2.42 4.80 -1.97
C ALA A 256 2.62 4.73 -3.49
N GLU A 257 3.41 3.76 -3.94
CA GLU A 257 3.68 3.50 -5.36
C GLU A 257 2.37 3.25 -6.13
N ALA A 258 2.03 4.16 -7.04
CA ALA A 258 0.87 4.06 -7.92
C ALA A 258 1.23 3.32 -9.22
N PRO A 259 0.24 2.87 -10.03
CA PRO A 259 0.54 2.26 -11.34
C PRO A 259 1.35 3.16 -12.27
N SER A 260 1.37 4.48 -12.06
CA SER A 260 2.20 5.42 -12.82
C SER A 260 3.69 5.41 -12.44
N ASP A 261 4.11 4.72 -11.38
CA ASP A 261 5.42 4.94 -10.75
C ASP A 261 6.43 3.82 -10.99
N PHE A 262 5.97 2.61 -11.31
CA PHE A 262 6.88 1.48 -11.54
C PHE A 262 7.84 1.79 -12.72
N PRO A 263 9.11 1.37 -12.71
CA PRO A 263 10.01 1.46 -13.87
C PRO A 263 9.47 0.74 -15.11
N SER A 264 9.56 1.38 -16.29
CA SER A 264 8.86 0.96 -17.52
C SER A 264 9.11 -0.47 -17.99
N GLN A 265 10.24 -1.06 -17.59
CA GLN A 265 10.63 -2.41 -17.94
C GLN A 265 10.13 -3.50 -16.97
N TRP A 266 9.60 -3.14 -15.79
CA TRP A 266 9.21 -4.11 -14.75
C TRP A 266 7.88 -4.83 -15.02
N PHE A 267 6.89 -4.12 -15.55
CA PHE A 267 5.52 -4.60 -15.78
C PHE A 267 4.98 -4.04 -17.10
N LEU A 268 3.86 -4.58 -17.56
CA LEU A 268 3.23 -4.18 -18.83
C LEU A 268 2.89 -2.67 -18.81
N PRO A 269 3.25 -1.90 -19.86
CA PRO A 269 2.94 -0.47 -19.92
C PRO A 269 1.44 -0.14 -19.83
N SER A 270 0.58 -1.07 -20.26
CA SER A 270 -0.88 -0.95 -20.19
C SER A 270 -1.39 -0.75 -18.76
N LEU A 271 -0.66 -1.25 -17.75
CA LEU A 271 -1.03 -1.13 -16.34
C LEU A 271 -1.10 0.32 -15.86
N ARG A 272 -0.31 1.23 -16.44
CA ARG A 272 -0.35 2.68 -16.13
C ARG A 272 -1.70 3.31 -16.42
N LYS A 273 -2.49 2.73 -17.36
CA LYS A 273 -3.83 3.21 -17.68
C LYS A 273 -4.78 3.12 -16.48
N TYR A 274 -4.45 2.38 -15.43
CA TYR A 274 -5.29 2.26 -14.24
C TYR A 274 -5.00 3.29 -13.14
N THR A 275 -4.06 4.20 -13.35
CA THR A 275 -3.78 5.30 -12.39
C THR A 275 -5.06 6.10 -12.10
N GLY A 276 -5.41 6.22 -10.81
CA GLY A 276 -6.63 6.88 -10.33
C GLY A 276 -7.91 6.06 -10.47
N ARG A 277 -7.83 4.85 -11.01
CA ARG A 277 -8.96 3.93 -11.26
C ARG A 277 -8.54 2.47 -11.06
N GLU A 278 -7.71 2.22 -10.06
CA GLU A 278 -7.13 0.91 -9.78
C GLU A 278 -8.21 -0.11 -9.37
N ASN A 279 -9.38 0.35 -8.92
CA ASN A 279 -10.58 -0.48 -8.72
C ASN A 279 -11.09 -1.15 -10.02
N GLN A 280 -10.67 -0.69 -11.20
CA GLN A 280 -11.03 -1.27 -12.50
C GLN A 280 -10.08 -2.39 -12.98
N ILE A 281 -9.00 -2.70 -12.24
CA ILE A 281 -8.10 -3.80 -12.62
C ILE A 281 -8.79 -5.13 -12.26
N PRO A 282 -9.05 -6.07 -13.20
CA PRO A 282 -9.89 -7.25 -12.91
C PRO A 282 -9.30 -8.25 -11.89
N ILE A 283 -7.99 -8.20 -11.68
CA ILE A 283 -7.24 -8.90 -10.63
C ILE A 283 -6.24 -7.91 -10.03
N ASP A 284 -5.68 -8.19 -8.86
CA ASP A 284 -4.63 -7.35 -8.28
C ASP A 284 -3.50 -8.25 -7.73
N ALA A 285 -2.50 -7.64 -7.09
CA ALA A 285 -1.30 -8.31 -6.62
C ALA A 285 -1.56 -9.50 -5.67
N HIS A 286 -2.72 -9.54 -4.98
CA HIS A 286 -3.09 -10.69 -4.14
C HIS A 286 -3.27 -12.00 -4.93
N GLY A 287 -3.44 -11.93 -6.26
CA GLY A 287 -3.46 -13.10 -7.14
C GLY A 287 -2.17 -13.92 -7.11
N TRP A 288 -1.02 -13.33 -6.76
CA TRP A 288 0.23 -14.08 -6.60
C TRP A 288 0.12 -15.13 -5.50
N TYR A 289 -0.57 -14.83 -4.39
CA TYR A 289 -0.79 -15.80 -3.31
C TYR A 289 -1.58 -17.02 -3.78
N ALA A 290 -2.63 -16.80 -4.59
CA ALA A 290 -3.43 -17.87 -5.19
C ALA A 290 -2.58 -18.81 -6.06
N LEU A 291 -1.65 -18.27 -6.85
CA LEU A 291 -0.76 -19.09 -7.67
C LEU A 291 0.34 -19.79 -6.85
N ILE A 292 0.76 -19.22 -5.73
CA ILE A 292 1.74 -19.85 -4.83
C ILE A 292 1.10 -20.99 -4.02
N ALA A 293 -0.17 -20.85 -3.63
CA ALA A 293 -0.88 -21.85 -2.83
C ALA A 293 -0.83 -23.26 -3.45
N PRO A 294 -0.71 -24.34 -2.63
CA PRO A 294 -0.65 -24.36 -1.16
C PRO A 294 0.80 -24.38 -0.61
N ARG A 295 1.79 -23.83 -1.33
CA ARG A 295 3.21 -23.85 -0.91
C ARG A 295 3.51 -22.78 0.12
N HIS A 296 4.63 -22.88 0.83
CA HIS A 296 4.95 -21.93 1.90
C HIS A 296 5.24 -20.54 1.34
N CYS A 297 4.64 -19.51 1.92
CA CYS A 297 4.79 -18.11 1.53
C CYS A 297 4.85 -17.22 2.77
N LEU A 298 5.96 -16.50 2.92
CA LEU A 298 6.13 -15.47 3.96
C LEU A 298 6.27 -14.10 3.32
N ILE A 299 5.45 -13.16 3.79
CA ILE A 299 5.67 -11.73 3.57
C ILE A 299 6.29 -11.14 4.84
N HIS A 300 7.55 -10.74 4.78
CA HIS A 300 8.25 -10.11 5.89
C HIS A 300 8.27 -8.59 5.70
N THR A 301 7.43 -7.86 6.45
CA THR A 301 7.07 -6.45 6.21
C THR A 301 7.33 -5.56 7.43
N ALA A 302 7.59 -4.27 7.23
CA ALA A 302 7.86 -3.32 8.32
C ALA A 302 6.68 -2.39 8.60
N HIS A 303 6.51 -1.99 9.86
CA HIS A 303 5.51 -1.00 10.26
C HIS A 303 5.62 0.32 9.47
N ASN A 304 6.83 0.82 9.25
CA ASN A 304 7.08 2.12 8.61
C ASN A 304 7.88 1.96 7.32
N ASP A 305 7.63 0.91 6.54
CA ASP A 305 8.25 0.72 5.24
C ASP A 305 7.71 1.74 4.22
N GLY A 306 8.57 2.69 3.85
CA GLY A 306 8.30 3.72 2.84
C GLY A 306 7.74 3.23 1.51
N ALA A 307 7.97 1.95 1.15
CA ALA A 307 7.57 1.36 -0.13
C ALA A 307 6.45 0.31 0.00
N GLU A 308 6.04 -0.05 1.23
CA GLU A 308 5.16 -1.18 1.47
C GLU A 308 4.13 -0.88 2.58
N PRO A 309 2.97 -0.30 2.23
CA PRO A 309 1.93 -0.04 3.21
C PRO A 309 1.38 -1.33 3.83
N THR A 310 1.54 -1.48 5.14
CA THR A 310 1.07 -2.67 5.89
C THR A 310 -0.42 -2.94 5.74
N PHE A 311 -1.24 -1.91 5.57
CA PHE A 311 -2.67 -2.06 5.27
C PHE A 311 -2.91 -2.81 3.96
N ALA A 312 -2.18 -2.44 2.90
CA ALA A 312 -2.29 -3.10 1.60
C ALA A 312 -1.82 -4.56 1.67
N VAL A 313 -0.72 -4.81 2.39
CA VAL A 313 -0.19 -6.16 2.64
C VAL A 313 -1.23 -7.04 3.34
N GLU A 314 -1.83 -6.55 4.42
CA GLU A 314 -2.77 -7.32 5.23
C GLU A 314 -4.06 -7.64 4.46
N LYS A 315 -4.61 -6.68 3.70
CA LYS A 315 -5.81 -6.96 2.88
C LYS A 315 -5.53 -7.99 1.79
N ALA A 316 -4.35 -7.96 1.19
CA ALA A 316 -3.94 -8.96 0.22
C ALA A 316 -3.73 -10.34 0.87
N TYR A 317 -3.15 -10.37 2.06
CA TYR A 317 -2.97 -11.57 2.87
C TYR A 317 -4.31 -12.22 3.24
N ILE A 318 -5.31 -11.45 3.68
CA ILE A 318 -6.63 -11.97 4.06
C ILE A 318 -7.32 -12.68 2.87
N GLU A 319 -7.24 -12.11 1.67
CA GLU A 319 -7.74 -12.78 0.46
C GLU A 319 -6.94 -14.05 0.13
N GLY A 320 -5.60 -13.97 0.16
CA GLY A 320 -4.73 -15.13 -0.03
C GLY A 320 -5.02 -16.25 0.96
N ARG A 321 -5.20 -15.91 2.25
CA ARG A 321 -5.53 -16.83 3.33
C ARG A 321 -6.81 -17.61 3.05
N SER A 322 -7.80 -17.00 2.40
CA SER A 322 -9.05 -17.67 2.03
C SER A 322 -8.79 -18.84 1.06
N VAL A 323 -7.88 -18.68 0.11
CA VAL A 323 -7.43 -19.76 -0.79
C VAL A 323 -6.67 -20.83 -0.01
N TYR A 324 -5.70 -20.43 0.83
CA TYR A 324 -4.91 -21.38 1.60
C TYR A 324 -5.78 -22.21 2.55
N ARG A 325 -6.78 -21.59 3.18
CA ARG A 325 -7.78 -22.27 4.01
C ARG A 325 -8.60 -23.27 3.21
N PHE A 326 -9.09 -22.88 2.03
CA PHE A 326 -9.82 -23.78 1.14
C PHE A 326 -8.99 -25.02 0.75
N LEU A 327 -7.67 -24.84 0.58
CA LEU A 327 -6.73 -25.92 0.26
C LEU A 327 -6.16 -26.65 1.50
N GLY A 328 -6.67 -26.39 2.70
CA GLY A 328 -6.19 -27.05 3.94
C GLY A 328 -4.75 -26.69 4.32
N ALA A 329 -4.25 -25.53 3.90
CA ALA A 329 -2.86 -25.10 4.02
C ALA A 329 -2.71 -23.73 4.70
N GLU A 330 -3.72 -23.28 5.47
CA GLU A 330 -3.74 -21.95 6.10
C GLU A 330 -2.49 -21.60 6.92
N ASN A 331 -1.83 -22.60 7.52
CA ASN A 331 -0.58 -22.42 8.27
C ASN A 331 0.67 -22.17 7.40
N LYS A 332 0.56 -22.26 6.07
CA LYS A 332 1.67 -22.07 5.11
C LYS A 332 1.72 -20.68 4.50
N LEU A 333 0.79 -19.78 4.83
CA LEU A 333 0.83 -18.37 4.45
C LEU A 333 0.93 -17.50 5.70
N ARG A 334 1.93 -16.63 5.78
CA ARG A 334 2.08 -15.68 6.90
C ARG A 334 2.52 -14.29 6.44
N VAL A 335 2.00 -13.28 7.12
CA VAL A 335 2.61 -11.95 7.20
C VAL A 335 3.34 -11.88 8.53
N ASP A 336 4.56 -11.39 8.50
CA ASP A 336 5.43 -11.25 9.65
C ASP A 336 5.89 -9.80 9.74
N TYR A 337 5.44 -9.11 10.79
CA TYR A 337 5.68 -7.69 10.99
C TYR A 337 6.96 -7.48 11.78
N ARG A 338 7.72 -6.46 11.38
CA ARG A 338 8.88 -5.98 12.12
C ARG A 338 8.82 -4.47 12.34
N GLU A 339 9.50 -4.01 13.38
CA GLU A 339 9.69 -2.59 13.60
C GLU A 339 10.64 -1.98 12.55
N GLY A 340 10.60 -0.64 12.45
CA GLY A 340 11.45 0.13 11.54
C GLY A 340 10.90 0.22 10.12
N GLY A 341 11.81 0.47 9.17
CA GLY A 341 11.49 0.89 7.80
C GLY A 341 11.88 -0.14 6.75
N HIS A 342 12.16 0.31 5.52
CA HIS A 342 12.49 -0.58 4.41
C HIS A 342 13.70 -1.47 4.71
N SER A 343 14.78 -0.86 5.21
CA SER A 343 15.96 -1.56 5.72
C SER A 343 15.82 -1.85 7.22
N SER A 344 16.47 -2.91 7.70
CA SER A 344 16.59 -3.22 9.14
C SER A 344 18.03 -3.33 9.62
N GLY A 345 18.98 -3.50 8.70
CA GLY A 345 20.41 -3.53 8.99
C GLY A 345 21.08 -2.22 8.63
N SER A 346 22.19 -1.91 9.29
CA SER A 346 23.07 -0.83 8.86
C SER A 346 23.78 -1.21 7.55
N PRO A 347 24.11 -0.25 6.69
CA PRO A 347 25.02 -0.49 5.57
C PRO A 347 26.34 -1.13 6.07
N PRO A 348 26.91 -2.09 5.33
CA PRO A 348 26.48 -2.55 4.01
C PRO A 348 25.34 -3.59 4.03
N GLU A 349 25.03 -4.22 5.16
CA GLU A 349 24.12 -5.38 5.21
C GLU A 349 22.67 -5.04 4.84
N SER A 350 22.16 -3.85 5.16
CA SER A 350 20.78 -3.34 4.86
C SER A 350 19.61 -4.17 5.41
N ILE A 351 19.81 -5.47 5.65
CA ILE A 351 18.92 -6.42 6.32
C ILE A 351 19.71 -6.91 7.53
N SER A 352 19.17 -6.74 8.74
CA SER A 352 19.84 -7.17 9.97
C SER A 352 20.05 -8.69 9.96
N ARG A 353 21.07 -9.16 10.69
CA ARG A 353 21.30 -10.59 10.85
C ARG A 353 20.08 -11.30 11.45
N ASP A 354 19.43 -10.70 12.43
CA ASP A 354 18.23 -11.27 13.07
C ASP A 354 17.08 -11.47 12.07
N ASP A 355 16.83 -10.48 11.21
CA ASP A 355 15.83 -10.61 10.12
C ASP A 355 16.22 -11.72 9.14
N ARG A 356 17.51 -11.84 8.80
CA ARG A 356 17.98 -12.89 7.90
C ARG A 356 17.79 -14.27 8.50
N GLN A 357 18.13 -14.44 9.78
CA GLN A 357 17.91 -15.69 10.50
C GLN A 357 16.43 -16.02 10.59
N ARG A 358 15.56 -15.04 10.91
CA ARG A 358 14.10 -15.20 10.94
C ARG A 358 13.53 -15.63 9.58
N ASN A 359 14.09 -15.13 8.48
CA ASN A 359 13.69 -15.56 7.14
C ASN A 359 14.13 -16.98 6.80
N LEU A 360 15.34 -17.39 7.22
CA LEU A 360 15.80 -18.77 7.06
C LEU A 360 15.04 -19.74 7.99
N ASP A 361 14.60 -19.29 9.17
CA ASP A 361 13.78 -20.06 10.10
C ASP A 361 12.42 -20.46 9.49
N TRP A 362 11.80 -19.57 8.71
CA TRP A 362 10.60 -19.89 7.94
C TRP A 362 10.86 -20.94 6.86
N ILE A 363 12.00 -20.85 6.17
CA ILE A 363 12.38 -21.80 5.14
C ILE A 363 12.69 -23.17 5.77
N ASP A 364 13.39 -23.19 6.91
CA ASP A 364 13.63 -24.41 7.68
C ASP A 364 12.29 -25.04 8.12
N LEU A 365 11.34 -24.23 8.63
CA LEU A 365 9.98 -24.70 8.93
C LEU A 365 9.31 -25.34 7.72
N ALA A 366 9.36 -24.68 6.55
CA ALA A 366 8.78 -25.17 5.31
C ALA A 366 9.37 -26.52 4.86
N PHE A 367 10.65 -26.75 5.16
CA PHE A 367 11.40 -27.95 4.81
C PHE A 367 11.39 -29.04 5.88
N GLY A 368 10.69 -28.82 7.00
CA GLY A 368 10.69 -29.74 8.15
C GLY A 368 12.06 -29.85 8.82
N ARG A 369 12.83 -28.76 8.80
CA ARG A 369 14.18 -28.64 9.36
C ARG A 369 14.19 -27.72 10.58
N GLY A 370 15.26 -27.80 11.35
CA GLY A 370 15.48 -26.93 12.50
C GLY A 370 14.50 -27.14 13.66
N LYS A 371 14.53 -26.20 14.61
CA LYS A 371 13.74 -26.27 15.86
C LYS A 371 12.46 -25.43 15.81
N VAL A 372 12.30 -24.62 14.77
CA VAL A 372 11.19 -23.68 14.59
C VAL A 372 9.91 -24.44 14.25
N ARG A 373 8.77 -23.92 14.71
CA ARG A 373 7.43 -24.50 14.59
C ARG A 373 6.46 -23.43 14.12
N SER A 374 5.29 -23.84 13.62
CA SER A 374 4.28 -22.89 13.13
C SER A 374 3.82 -21.85 14.17
N LYS A 375 3.93 -22.16 15.47
CA LYS A 375 3.61 -21.22 16.56
C LYS A 375 4.58 -20.04 16.66
N ASP A 376 5.79 -20.16 16.10
CA ASP A 376 6.81 -19.11 16.12
C ASP A 376 6.54 -18.03 15.05
N PHE A 377 5.60 -18.32 14.14
CA PHE A 377 5.03 -17.40 13.16
C PHE A 377 3.50 -17.31 13.35
N PRO A 378 3.04 -16.70 14.45
CA PRO A 378 1.62 -16.51 14.69
C PRO A 378 1.00 -15.65 13.58
N GLU A 379 -0.31 -15.80 13.40
CA GLU A 379 -1.04 -14.81 12.61
C GLU A 379 -1.26 -13.58 13.49
N GLU A 380 -0.83 -12.43 13.01
CA GLU A 380 -1.09 -11.12 13.60
C GLU A 380 -1.75 -10.25 12.54
N LEU A 381 -2.87 -9.61 12.88
CA LEU A 381 -3.54 -8.62 12.04
C LEU A 381 -3.56 -7.31 12.82
N ILE A 382 -2.97 -6.26 12.23
CA ILE A 382 -2.85 -4.94 12.84
C ILE A 382 -3.83 -3.92 12.25
N HIS A 383 -4.53 -4.26 11.16
CA HIS A 383 -5.56 -3.43 10.51
C HIS A 383 -6.95 -4.07 10.43
N ASP A 384 -7.13 -5.26 10.99
CA ASP A 384 -8.41 -5.97 10.91
C ASP A 384 -9.40 -5.42 11.92
N PHE A 385 -10.47 -4.82 11.41
CA PHE A 385 -11.56 -4.27 12.20
C PHE A 385 -12.84 -5.06 11.91
N ASP A 386 -13.28 -5.84 12.90
CA ASP A 386 -14.55 -6.56 12.83
C ASP A 386 -15.69 -5.69 13.37
N TRP A 387 -16.43 -5.07 12.44
CA TRP A 387 -17.58 -4.24 12.78
C TRP A 387 -18.69 -5.02 13.49
N LYS A 388 -18.91 -6.30 13.15
CA LYS A 388 -19.95 -7.11 13.80
C LYS A 388 -19.59 -7.36 15.26
N LYS A 389 -18.33 -7.69 15.53
CA LYS A 389 -17.80 -7.81 16.90
C LYS A 389 -17.89 -6.49 17.65
N TRP A 390 -17.50 -5.37 17.03
CA TRP A 390 -17.64 -4.04 17.63
C TRP A 390 -19.09 -3.74 17.99
N ARG A 391 -20.04 -3.95 17.06
CA ARG A 391 -21.48 -3.69 17.26
C ARG A 391 -22.09 -4.55 18.37
N ALA A 392 -21.68 -5.82 18.47
CA ALA A 392 -22.15 -6.73 19.51
C ALA A 392 -21.71 -6.28 20.92
N GLY A 393 -20.65 -5.49 21.04
CA GLY A 393 -20.19 -4.90 22.29
C GLY A 393 -20.88 -3.59 22.70
N GLN A 394 -21.76 -3.04 21.86
CA GLN A 394 -22.42 -1.74 22.11
C GLN A 394 -23.80 -1.91 22.77
N LYS A 395 -24.20 -0.94 23.60
CA LYS A 395 -25.57 -0.88 24.14
C LYS A 395 -26.48 -0.12 23.18
N ASP A 396 -27.66 -0.66 22.89
CA ASP A 396 -28.59 -0.04 21.94
C ASP A 396 -29.03 1.38 22.36
N SER A 397 -29.18 1.64 23.66
CA SER A 397 -29.49 2.98 24.18
C SER A 397 -28.41 4.02 23.89
N GLU A 398 -27.14 3.60 23.78
CA GLU A 398 -25.99 4.49 23.50
C GLU A 398 -25.83 4.75 21.98
N LEU A 399 -26.59 4.05 21.14
CA LEU A 399 -26.53 4.17 19.68
C LEU A 399 -27.69 4.99 19.09
N LEU A 400 -28.60 5.47 19.92
CA LEU A 400 -29.71 6.31 19.48
C LEU A 400 -29.30 7.79 19.51
N ILE A 401 -29.91 8.57 18.63
CA ILE A 401 -29.85 10.02 18.64
C ILE A 401 -31.26 10.59 18.42
N PRO A 402 -31.70 11.61 19.18
CA PRO A 402 -32.99 12.25 18.95
C PRO A 402 -33.11 12.86 17.55
N ASP A 403 -34.30 12.77 16.94
CA ASP A 403 -34.56 13.33 15.61
C ASP A 403 -34.42 14.86 15.58
N ASP A 404 -34.76 15.53 16.69
CA ASP A 404 -34.67 16.97 16.91
C ASP A 404 -33.28 17.46 17.34
N ALA A 405 -32.31 16.56 17.52
CA ALA A 405 -30.93 16.92 17.83
C ALA A 405 -30.35 17.85 16.75
N SER A 406 -29.57 18.83 17.18
CA SER A 406 -28.88 19.77 16.31
C SER A 406 -27.88 19.06 15.39
N SER A 407 -27.52 19.71 14.27
CA SER A 407 -26.47 19.21 13.38
C SER A 407 -25.16 18.93 14.11
N GLN A 408 -24.80 19.77 15.09
CA GLN A 408 -23.59 19.61 15.89
C GLN A 408 -23.65 18.36 16.77
N GLU A 409 -24.79 18.09 17.40
CA GLU A 409 -24.99 16.87 18.20
C GLU A 409 -24.95 15.61 17.32
N LYS A 410 -25.56 15.65 16.13
CA LYS A 410 -25.55 14.55 15.16
C LYS A 410 -24.16 14.21 14.65
N ILE A 411 -23.35 15.23 14.39
CA ILE A 411 -21.94 15.07 14.00
C ILE A 411 -21.11 14.51 15.15
N ARG A 412 -21.27 15.01 16.39
CA ARG A 412 -20.53 14.48 17.55
C ARG A 412 -20.89 13.03 17.84
N TRP A 413 -22.18 12.72 17.83
CA TRP A 413 -22.68 11.35 18.01
C TRP A 413 -22.06 10.37 17.04
N SER A 414 -21.92 10.74 15.77
CA SER A 414 -21.34 9.83 14.77
C SER A 414 -19.84 9.57 14.97
N MET A 415 -19.14 10.42 15.72
CA MET A 415 -17.75 10.23 16.14
C MET A 415 -17.62 9.52 17.49
N GLY A 416 -18.71 9.29 18.21
CA GLY A 416 -18.73 8.67 19.54
C GLY A 416 -18.33 9.62 20.66
N VAL A 417 -18.10 9.07 21.85
CA VAL A 417 -17.84 9.82 23.08
C VAL A 417 -16.33 9.92 23.33
N GLU A 418 -15.82 11.16 23.42
CA GLU A 418 -14.43 11.41 23.81
C GLU A 418 -14.20 10.91 25.25
N PRO A 419 -13.15 10.09 25.50
CA PRO A 419 -12.86 9.60 26.84
C PRO A 419 -12.23 10.69 27.72
N ASP A 420 -12.46 10.62 29.04
CA ASP A 420 -11.84 11.54 30.00
C ASP A 420 -10.30 11.39 30.06
N GLU A 421 -9.81 10.16 29.85
CA GLU A 421 -8.38 9.83 29.85
C GLU A 421 -7.97 9.09 28.59
N ILE A 422 -6.82 9.48 28.04
CA ILE A 422 -6.18 8.81 26.90
C ILE A 422 -4.93 8.07 27.38
N LYS A 423 -4.98 6.74 27.27
CA LYS A 423 -3.83 5.85 27.39
C LYS A 423 -2.78 6.23 26.35
N ASN A 424 -1.64 6.67 26.84
CA ASN A 424 -0.46 6.95 26.02
C ASN A 424 0.65 5.96 26.34
N GLU A 425 1.34 5.49 25.30
CA GLU A 425 2.59 4.76 25.48
C GLU A 425 3.62 5.68 26.15
N LYS A 426 4.45 5.11 27.04
CA LYS A 426 5.56 5.83 27.67
C LYS A 426 6.66 6.10 26.64
N LYS A 427 6.46 7.10 25.78
CA LYS A 427 7.44 7.57 24.79
C LYS A 427 8.08 8.88 25.22
N ALA A 428 9.25 9.17 24.65
CA ALA A 428 9.88 10.48 24.78
C ALA A 428 8.91 11.57 24.25
N PRO A 429 8.90 12.78 24.86
CA PRO A 429 7.89 13.80 24.58
C PRO A 429 7.92 14.37 23.16
N TYR A 430 8.97 14.12 22.38
CA TYR A 430 9.15 14.63 21.02
C TYR A 430 9.55 13.50 20.07
N ILE A 431 9.31 13.70 18.77
CA ILE A 431 9.88 12.83 17.73
C ILE A 431 11.41 13.00 17.75
N SER A 432 12.12 11.89 17.87
CA SER A 432 13.58 11.84 17.84
C SER A 432 14.15 12.01 16.44
N ASP A 433 15.45 12.26 16.34
CA ASP A 433 16.13 12.37 15.04
C ASP A 433 16.09 11.02 14.29
N LYS A 434 16.26 9.90 15.01
CA LYS A 434 16.15 8.54 14.45
C LYS A 434 14.75 8.22 13.94
N GLU A 435 13.70 8.57 14.69
CA GLU A 435 12.31 8.42 14.21
C GLU A 435 12.07 9.30 12.97
N SER A 436 12.65 10.50 12.93
CA SER A 436 12.50 11.40 11.78
C SER A 436 13.23 10.92 10.54
N GLU A 437 14.41 10.32 10.71
CA GLU A 437 15.18 9.67 9.65
C GLU A 437 14.42 8.45 9.11
N LEU A 438 13.89 7.60 10.00
CA LEU A 438 13.03 6.47 9.65
C LEU A 438 11.85 6.89 8.77
N MET A 439 11.15 7.95 9.18
CA MET A 439 10.00 8.49 8.46
C MET A 439 10.40 9.34 7.25
N THR A 440 11.70 9.55 7.02
CA THR A 440 12.28 10.32 5.91
C THR A 440 11.80 11.77 5.83
N HIS A 441 11.51 12.39 6.98
CA HIS A 441 10.93 13.73 7.06
C HIS A 441 11.73 14.82 6.34
N ASP A 442 13.05 14.67 6.25
CA ASP A 442 13.96 15.66 5.69
C ASP A 442 14.47 15.27 4.28
N ARG A 443 13.97 14.16 3.69
CA ARG A 443 14.46 13.61 2.40
C ARG A 443 14.39 14.61 1.23
N TRP A 444 13.38 15.48 1.24
CA TRP A 444 13.19 16.53 0.23
C TRP A 444 13.21 17.93 0.85
N ALA A 445 13.89 18.11 1.98
CA ALA A 445 13.98 19.39 2.65
C ALA A 445 14.72 20.41 1.77
N PRO A 446 14.10 21.55 1.46
CA PRO A 446 14.79 22.64 0.78
C PRO A 446 15.64 23.44 1.78
N ALA A 447 16.65 24.14 1.25
CA ALA A 447 17.50 25.01 2.07
C ALA A 447 16.69 26.13 2.75
N GLY A 448 17.07 26.47 3.99
CA GLY A 448 16.46 27.55 4.77
C GLY A 448 15.10 27.24 5.38
N ILE A 449 14.67 25.96 5.39
CA ILE A 449 13.50 25.51 6.13
C ILE A 449 13.95 24.77 7.40
N LEU A 450 13.42 25.22 8.54
CA LEU A 450 13.69 24.63 9.84
C LEU A 450 12.58 23.67 10.24
N ARG A 451 12.98 22.60 10.93
CA ARG A 451 12.10 21.64 11.59
C ARG A 451 12.30 21.70 13.10
N ALA A 452 11.22 22.00 13.82
CA ALA A 452 11.18 21.99 15.29
C ALA A 452 10.26 20.85 15.77
N PRO A 453 10.78 19.86 16.51
CA PRO A 453 9.94 18.86 17.16
C PRO A 453 9.03 19.52 18.20
N ILE A 454 7.73 19.24 18.12
CA ILE A 454 6.69 19.79 19.00
C ILE A 454 5.87 18.67 19.65
N LYS A 455 5.17 19.03 20.73
CA LYS A 455 4.17 18.19 21.40
C LYS A 455 2.92 18.99 21.69
N PHE A 456 1.76 18.35 21.72
CA PHE A 456 0.50 19.01 22.07
C PHE A 456 -0.56 18.01 22.52
N GLY A 457 -1.63 18.54 23.10
CA GLY A 457 -2.79 17.76 23.51
C GLY A 457 -2.44 16.60 24.42
N HIS A 458 -3.07 15.46 24.14
CA HIS A 458 -2.89 14.23 24.89
C HIS A 458 -1.65 13.44 24.44
N GLY A 459 -0.47 14.07 24.44
CA GLY A 459 0.81 13.41 24.14
C GLY A 459 1.09 13.21 22.65
N VAL A 460 0.40 13.94 21.77
CA VAL A 460 0.67 13.91 20.33
C VAL A 460 2.03 14.55 20.07
N ARG A 461 2.87 13.86 19.29
CA ARG A 461 4.20 14.31 18.90
C ARG A 461 4.18 14.65 17.41
N GLY A 462 4.77 15.78 17.05
CA GLY A 462 4.80 16.26 15.67
C GLY A 462 6.01 17.13 15.39
N ASN A 463 5.97 17.82 14.26
CA ASN A 463 6.97 18.80 13.86
C ASN A 463 6.29 20.09 13.40
N LEU A 464 6.91 21.23 13.73
CA LEU A 464 6.63 22.52 13.11
C LEU A 464 7.68 22.82 12.05
N TYR A 465 7.23 23.12 10.83
CA TYR A 465 8.07 23.53 9.71
C TYR A 465 7.88 25.01 9.41
N TYR A 466 8.95 25.76 9.23
CA TYR A 466 8.90 27.19 8.95
C TYR A 466 10.19 27.67 8.28
N LYS A 467 10.09 28.82 7.62
CA LYS A 467 11.25 29.46 6.99
C LYS A 467 12.17 30.09 8.05
N GLU A 468 13.47 29.87 7.92
CA GLU A 468 14.47 30.50 8.77
C GLU A 468 14.44 32.02 8.63
N GLY A 469 14.65 32.74 9.74
CA GLY A 469 14.72 34.20 9.74
C GLY A 469 13.38 34.93 9.59
N SER A 470 12.24 34.23 9.69
CA SER A 470 10.92 34.88 9.71
C SER A 470 10.78 35.87 10.87
N LYS A 471 10.50 37.14 10.55
CA LYS A 471 10.37 38.24 11.52
C LYS A 471 8.93 38.49 11.93
N GLU A 472 8.00 38.37 10.99
CA GLU A 472 6.56 38.59 11.21
C GLU A 472 5.86 37.32 11.72
N PRO A 473 4.76 37.46 12.48
CA PRO A 473 3.93 36.32 12.86
C PRO A 473 3.43 35.54 11.65
N LEU A 474 3.76 34.25 11.58
CA LEU A 474 3.46 33.41 10.43
C LEU A 474 2.02 32.87 10.48
N PRO A 475 1.24 32.92 9.38
CA PRO A 475 0.00 32.16 9.29
C PRO A 475 0.29 30.67 9.47
N VAL A 476 -0.57 29.99 10.21
CA VAL A 476 -0.37 28.59 10.58
C VAL A 476 -1.24 27.68 9.73
N VAL A 477 -0.65 26.58 9.24
CA VAL A 477 -1.38 25.50 8.57
C VAL A 477 -1.23 24.22 9.40
N VAL A 478 -2.34 23.61 9.79
CA VAL A 478 -2.35 22.23 10.31
C VAL A 478 -2.53 21.30 9.11
N TRP A 479 -1.47 20.55 8.79
CA TRP A 479 -1.47 19.58 7.70
C TRP A 479 -2.06 18.24 8.16
N LEU A 480 -3.13 17.81 7.48
CA LEU A 480 -3.87 16.58 7.77
C LEU A 480 -3.77 15.64 6.57
N HIS A 481 -3.01 14.56 6.77
CA HIS A 481 -2.54 13.68 5.70
C HIS A 481 -3.58 12.62 5.28
N PRO A 482 -3.39 11.94 4.12
CA PRO A 482 -4.33 10.94 3.63
C PRO A 482 -4.12 9.58 4.31
N LEU A 483 -4.61 8.47 3.73
CA LEU A 483 -4.53 7.08 4.24
C LEU A 483 -3.10 6.50 4.20
N SER A 484 -2.10 7.24 4.68
CA SER A 484 -0.70 6.83 4.66
C SER A 484 -0.32 6.02 5.90
N TYR A 485 -0.66 4.73 5.89
CA TYR A 485 -0.41 3.81 7.02
C TYR A 485 1.07 3.74 7.41
N HIS A 486 1.97 3.74 6.44
CA HIS A 486 3.39 3.50 6.63
C HIS A 486 4.21 4.78 6.84
N SER A 487 3.89 5.87 6.11
CA SER A 487 4.67 7.11 6.13
C SER A 487 4.01 8.27 6.89
N GLY A 488 2.77 8.09 7.38
CA GLY A 488 2.08 9.10 8.18
C GLY A 488 1.93 10.42 7.41
N TYR A 489 2.36 11.53 8.02
CA TYR A 489 2.25 12.84 7.35
C TYR A 489 3.23 13.06 6.18
N ASN A 490 4.25 12.20 6.05
CA ASN A 490 5.26 12.33 5.00
C ASN A 490 4.76 11.81 3.65
N GLU A 491 4.99 12.57 2.59
CA GLU A 491 4.69 12.20 1.22
C GLU A 491 5.79 11.28 0.69
N GLY A 492 5.57 9.95 0.70
CA GLY A 492 6.58 8.95 0.30
C GLY A 492 6.76 8.81 -1.22
N TYR A 493 5.65 8.88 -1.97
CA TYR A 493 5.60 8.77 -3.43
C TYR A 493 4.78 9.91 -4.02
N GLY A 494 5.17 10.35 -5.23
CA GLY A 494 4.50 11.45 -5.94
C GLY A 494 5.07 12.83 -5.63
N VAL A 495 6.15 12.93 -4.86
CA VAL A 495 6.78 14.23 -4.54
C VAL A 495 7.29 14.92 -5.80
N GLN A 496 6.80 16.14 -6.06
CA GLN A 496 7.22 16.98 -7.18
C GLN A 496 8.03 18.18 -6.69
N GLY A 497 9.34 18.01 -6.50
CA GLY A 497 10.25 19.05 -5.98
C GLY A 497 10.48 18.94 -4.48
N THR A 498 9.45 19.26 -3.67
CA THR A 498 9.49 19.08 -2.21
C THR A 498 8.13 18.62 -1.65
N THR A 499 8.10 18.17 -0.40
CA THR A 499 6.86 17.73 0.28
C THR A 499 5.98 18.91 0.65
N VAL A 500 4.69 18.66 0.90
CA VAL A 500 3.70 19.69 1.26
C VAL A 500 4.13 20.62 2.40
N TYR A 501 4.58 20.08 3.53
CA TYR A 501 4.93 20.90 4.69
C TYR A 501 6.19 21.76 4.44
N HIS A 502 7.12 21.28 3.62
CA HIS A 502 8.24 22.10 3.17
C HIS A 502 7.81 23.18 2.16
N ARG A 503 6.94 22.84 1.20
CA ARG A 503 6.45 23.79 0.19
C ARG A 503 5.67 24.94 0.83
N LEU A 504 4.81 24.63 1.78
CA LEU A 504 4.08 25.63 2.55
C LEU A 504 5.04 26.49 3.37
N ALA A 505 6.02 25.89 4.06
CA ALA A 505 7.02 26.66 4.79
C ALA A 505 7.82 27.62 3.89
N GLN A 506 8.22 27.18 2.68
CA GLN A 506 8.87 28.05 1.68
C GLN A 506 8.01 29.23 1.25
N ASN A 507 6.68 29.08 1.33
CA ASN A 507 5.70 30.10 0.94
C ASN A 507 5.19 30.94 2.11
N GLY A 508 5.90 30.94 3.24
CA GLY A 508 5.66 31.86 4.36
C GLY A 508 4.67 31.36 5.40
N PHE A 509 4.41 30.06 5.46
CA PHE A 509 3.58 29.45 6.50
C PHE A 509 4.42 28.81 7.61
N ALA A 510 3.87 28.77 8.81
CA ALA A 510 4.27 27.81 9.83
C ALA A 510 3.37 26.57 9.72
N VAL A 511 3.95 25.37 9.58
CA VAL A 511 3.19 24.16 9.26
C VAL A 511 3.32 23.15 10.39
N ILE A 512 2.21 22.85 11.05
CA ILE A 512 2.12 21.75 12.02
C ILE A 512 1.86 20.47 11.24
N ALA A 513 2.74 19.49 11.37
CA ALA A 513 2.58 18.17 10.78
C ALA A 513 2.81 17.08 11.84
N TYR A 514 1.89 16.11 11.88
CA TYR A 514 1.90 15.03 12.86
C TYR A 514 1.19 13.80 12.27
N ASP A 515 1.50 12.63 12.80
CA ASP A 515 0.83 11.40 12.39
C ASP A 515 -0.54 11.30 13.06
N GLN A 516 -1.57 11.05 12.26
CA GLN A 516 -2.93 10.80 12.74
C GLN A 516 -3.03 9.39 13.36
N CYS A 517 -4.01 9.17 14.25
CA CYS A 517 -4.19 7.90 14.95
C CYS A 517 -4.23 6.68 14.01
N GLY A 518 -3.29 5.73 14.19
CA GLY A 518 -3.19 4.52 13.38
C GLY A 518 -2.48 4.68 12.03
N PHE A 519 -1.63 5.70 11.92
CA PHE A 519 -0.75 5.96 10.78
C PHE A 519 0.66 6.29 11.26
N GLY A 520 1.67 6.08 10.41
CA GLY A 520 3.06 6.46 10.68
C GLY A 520 3.59 5.92 12.02
N LEU A 521 4.19 6.76 12.85
CA LEU A 521 4.71 6.39 14.17
C LEU A 521 3.61 6.05 15.20
N ARG A 522 2.34 6.27 14.84
CA ARG A 522 1.14 5.93 15.63
C ARG A 522 0.37 4.76 15.03
N LEU A 523 0.98 3.97 14.14
CA LEU A 523 0.34 2.83 13.46
C LEU A 523 -0.38 1.89 14.42
N LEU A 524 0.30 1.44 15.47
CA LEU A 524 -0.24 0.46 16.41
C LEU A 524 -1.30 1.04 17.36
N GLU A 525 -1.36 2.36 17.52
CA GLU A 525 -2.49 3.00 18.21
C GLU A 525 -3.81 2.68 17.50
N GLY A 526 -3.79 2.56 16.17
CA GLY A 526 -4.96 2.17 15.38
C GLY A 526 -5.40 0.72 15.63
N ARG A 527 -4.46 -0.21 15.80
CA ARG A 527 -4.72 -1.62 16.14
C ARG A 527 -5.44 -1.74 17.47
N ASP A 528 -4.94 -1.02 18.47
CA ASP A 528 -5.40 -1.15 19.85
C ASP A 528 -6.58 -0.22 20.19
N PHE A 529 -6.98 0.64 19.25
CA PHE A 529 -7.91 1.75 19.50
C PHE A 529 -9.25 1.28 20.09
N TYR A 530 -9.97 0.41 19.40
CA TYR A 530 -11.33 0.02 19.82
C TYR A 530 -11.36 -0.92 21.03
N SER A 531 -10.24 -1.58 21.33
CA SER A 531 -10.07 -2.31 22.59
C SER A 531 -9.92 -1.36 23.79
N ASN A 532 -9.35 -0.17 23.57
CA ASN A 532 -9.18 0.84 24.60
C ASN A 532 -10.36 1.81 24.70
N TYR A 533 -11.00 2.14 23.58
CA TYR A 533 -12.05 3.16 23.48
C TYR A 533 -13.23 2.65 22.64
N PRO A 534 -14.04 1.70 23.15
CA PRO A 534 -15.08 1.04 22.36
C PRO A 534 -16.22 1.98 21.92
N ASN A 535 -16.46 3.07 22.65
CA ASN A 535 -17.55 4.03 22.42
C ASN A 535 -17.09 5.29 21.67
N TRP A 536 -15.84 5.32 21.22
CA TRP A 536 -15.26 6.42 20.46
C TRP A 536 -14.84 5.94 19.07
N SER A 537 -14.59 6.87 18.15
CA SER A 537 -14.13 6.55 16.80
C SER A 537 -12.70 7.03 16.55
N ARG A 538 -11.97 6.32 15.68
CA ARG A 538 -10.64 6.75 15.24
C ARG A 538 -10.69 8.12 14.58
N LEU A 539 -11.74 8.43 13.81
CA LEU A 539 -11.93 9.75 13.23
C LEU A 539 -12.12 10.82 14.31
N GLY A 540 -12.91 10.53 15.35
CA GLY A 540 -13.06 11.39 16.52
C GLY A 540 -11.74 11.70 17.21
N ARG A 541 -10.86 10.70 17.35
CA ARG A 541 -9.50 10.92 17.86
C ARG A 541 -8.68 11.86 16.99
N MET A 542 -8.74 11.69 15.67
CA MET A 542 -8.02 12.59 14.75
C MET A 542 -8.55 14.02 14.80
N VAL A 543 -9.86 14.19 14.94
CA VAL A 543 -10.50 15.50 15.08
C VAL A 543 -10.07 16.17 16.39
N MET A 544 -10.05 15.44 17.51
CA MET A 544 -9.51 15.93 18.78
C MET A 544 -8.05 16.37 18.63
N ASP A 545 -7.18 15.52 18.07
CA ASP A 545 -5.76 15.83 17.87
C ASP A 545 -5.58 17.12 17.02
N SER A 546 -6.46 17.35 16.03
CA SER A 546 -6.43 18.58 15.23
C SER A 546 -6.86 19.83 16.01
N ARG A 547 -7.85 19.73 16.91
CA ARG A 547 -8.21 20.83 17.83
C ARG A 547 -7.10 21.11 18.84
N ASP A 548 -6.37 20.09 19.25
CA ASP A 548 -5.23 20.24 20.14
C ASP A 548 -4.05 20.93 19.44
N ALA A 549 -3.82 20.63 18.16
CA ALA A 549 -2.86 21.36 17.33
C ALA A 549 -3.23 22.85 17.22
N ILE A 550 -4.51 23.19 17.08
CA ILE A 550 -4.99 24.58 17.12
C ILE A 550 -4.71 25.20 18.49
N SER A 551 -4.97 24.48 19.58
CA SER A 551 -4.69 24.95 20.95
C SER A 551 -3.20 25.21 21.18
N PHE A 552 -2.32 24.40 20.58
CA PHE A 552 -0.87 24.64 20.59
C PHE A 552 -0.49 25.98 19.92
N VAL A 553 -1.16 26.38 18.85
CA VAL A 553 -0.92 27.70 18.22
C VAL A 553 -1.23 28.84 19.20
N MET A 554 -2.26 28.67 20.03
CA MET A 554 -2.68 29.68 21.00
C MET A 554 -1.69 29.82 22.16
N ASP A 555 -1.12 28.71 22.64
CA ASP A 555 -0.08 28.70 23.68
C ASP A 555 1.02 27.64 23.42
N PRO A 556 2.05 27.98 22.64
CA PRO A 556 3.11 27.02 22.27
C PRO A 556 4.22 26.87 23.33
N ARG A 557 4.15 27.61 24.46
CA ARG A 557 5.25 27.68 25.44
C ARG A 557 5.51 26.32 26.09
N GLY A 558 6.79 25.93 26.20
CA GLY A 558 7.22 24.66 26.82
C GLY A 558 6.91 23.41 25.99
N ASN A 559 6.39 23.58 24.78
CA ASN A 559 5.88 22.49 23.93
C ASN A 559 6.71 22.28 22.65
N SER A 560 7.93 22.81 22.61
CA SER A 560 8.88 22.61 21.51
C SER A 560 10.30 22.36 22.04
N ARG A 561 11.06 21.54 21.31
CA ARG A 561 12.49 21.30 21.57
C ARG A 561 13.40 22.42 21.04
N LYS A 562 12.90 23.25 20.12
CA LYS A 562 13.63 24.37 19.51
C LYS A 562 12.85 25.69 19.65
N PRO A 563 13.52 26.85 19.65
CA PRO A 563 12.83 28.14 19.57
C PRO A 563 11.89 28.18 18.37
N LEU A 564 10.68 28.69 18.58
CA LEU A 564 9.65 28.80 17.55
C LEU A 564 9.57 30.23 17.00
N PRO A 565 9.18 30.42 15.73
CA PRO A 565 8.84 31.74 15.23
C PRO A 565 7.57 32.26 15.89
N ALA A 566 7.30 33.55 15.77
CA ALA A 566 5.99 34.09 16.13
C ALA A 566 4.91 33.45 15.22
N LEU A 567 3.82 32.98 15.83
CA LEU A 567 2.68 32.37 15.13
C LEU A 567 1.51 33.36 15.12
N ASN A 568 0.88 33.53 13.97
CA ASN A 568 -0.30 34.37 13.84
C ASN A 568 -1.55 33.61 14.30
N LYS A 569 -2.05 33.99 15.48
CA LYS A 569 -3.20 33.34 16.14
C LYS A 569 -4.54 33.64 15.47
N GLU A 570 -4.60 34.63 14.59
CA GLU A 570 -5.81 35.03 13.86
C GLU A 570 -5.86 34.38 12.46
N ARG A 571 -4.80 33.65 12.07
CA ARG A 571 -4.65 33.04 10.75
C ARG A 571 -4.26 31.57 10.86
N ILE A 572 -5.23 30.74 11.22
CA ILE A 572 -5.08 29.29 11.40
C ILE A 572 -5.91 28.56 10.33
N PHE A 573 -5.23 27.78 9.50
CA PHE A 573 -5.85 27.03 8.41
C PHE A 573 -5.75 25.53 8.64
N LEU A 574 -6.81 24.80 8.30
CA LEU A 574 -6.81 23.34 8.22
C LEU A 574 -6.68 22.93 6.76
N LEU A 575 -5.65 22.16 6.43
CA LEU A 575 -5.44 21.62 5.09
C LEU A 575 -5.50 20.10 5.14
N GLY A 576 -6.55 19.54 4.55
CA GLY A 576 -6.79 18.11 4.48
C GLY A 576 -6.70 17.55 3.06
N TYR A 577 -6.15 16.34 2.94
CA TYR A 577 -6.21 15.53 1.73
C TYR A 577 -6.76 14.14 2.04
N SER A 578 -7.71 13.65 1.23
CA SER A 578 -8.39 12.36 1.44
C SER A 578 -8.98 12.26 2.86
N THR A 579 -8.58 11.30 3.69
CA THR A 579 -9.03 11.21 5.10
C THR A 579 -8.72 12.46 5.92
N GLY A 580 -7.63 13.16 5.61
CA GLY A 580 -7.32 14.44 6.26
C GLY A 580 -8.38 15.51 5.98
N SER A 581 -9.06 15.46 4.84
CA SER A 581 -10.21 16.36 4.55
C SER A 581 -11.37 16.10 5.50
N LEU A 582 -11.65 14.84 5.85
CA LEU A 582 -12.68 14.52 6.83
C LEU A 582 -12.33 15.16 8.18
N VAL A 583 -11.09 14.99 8.63
CA VAL A 583 -10.59 15.58 9.88
C VAL A 583 -10.68 17.10 9.84
N ALA A 584 -10.27 17.73 8.74
CA ALA A 584 -10.33 19.18 8.54
C ALA A 584 -11.76 19.72 8.64
N MET A 585 -12.73 19.07 7.98
CA MET A 585 -14.14 19.47 8.01
C MET A 585 -14.73 19.36 9.42
N TYR A 586 -14.57 18.20 10.08
CA TYR A 586 -15.14 17.98 11.40
C TYR A 586 -14.49 18.84 12.49
N ALA A 587 -13.17 19.10 12.41
CA ALA A 587 -12.51 20.02 13.31
C ALA A 587 -12.92 21.48 13.06
N GLY A 588 -12.98 21.91 11.78
CA GLY A 588 -13.37 23.27 11.41
C GLY A 588 -14.82 23.62 11.75
N ALA A 589 -15.73 22.64 11.69
CA ALA A 589 -17.13 22.77 12.13
C ALA A 589 -17.28 22.90 13.65
N GLN A 590 -16.27 22.53 14.43
CA GLN A 590 -16.33 22.51 15.90
C GLN A 590 -15.43 23.55 16.57
N ASP A 591 -14.45 24.12 15.85
CA ASP A 591 -13.48 25.03 16.43
C ASP A 591 -13.61 26.45 15.82
N PRO A 592 -14.09 27.44 16.59
CA PRO A 592 -14.27 28.80 16.10
C PRO A 592 -12.95 29.54 15.82
N ARG A 593 -11.81 29.03 16.30
CA ARG A 593 -10.49 29.66 16.12
C ARG A 593 -9.91 29.45 14.71
N VAL A 594 -10.49 28.55 13.92
CA VAL A 594 -10.05 28.27 12.55
C VAL A 594 -10.48 29.40 11.62
N THR A 595 -9.53 29.94 10.87
CA THR A 595 -9.73 31.01 9.89
C THR A 595 -10.26 30.48 8.56
N GLY A 596 -9.77 29.32 8.10
CA GLY A 596 -10.22 28.73 6.83
C GLY A 596 -9.88 27.25 6.72
N ILE A 597 -10.67 26.53 5.91
CA ILE A 597 -10.56 25.08 5.73
C ILE A 597 -10.37 24.78 4.25
N ALA A 598 -9.39 23.94 3.91
CA ALA A 598 -9.20 23.45 2.55
C ALA A 598 -9.21 21.92 2.53
N CYS A 599 -10.09 21.35 1.70
CA CYS A 599 -10.33 19.93 1.59
C CYS A 599 -10.09 19.45 0.16
N PHE A 600 -9.06 18.65 -0.03
CA PHE A 600 -8.74 18.01 -1.30
C PHE A 600 -9.23 16.57 -1.26
N SER A 601 -10.32 16.27 -1.98
CA SER A 601 -10.93 14.94 -2.04
C SER A 601 -11.32 14.36 -0.68
N GLY A 602 -11.69 13.06 -0.65
CA GLY A 602 -11.86 12.29 0.59
C GLY A 602 -13.28 12.18 1.13
N TRP A 603 -14.22 12.90 0.55
CA TRP A 603 -15.62 12.91 0.98
C TRP A 603 -16.57 12.74 -0.21
N THR A 604 -17.76 12.21 0.08
CA THR A 604 -18.90 12.06 -0.82
C THR A 604 -20.14 12.12 0.07
N PRO A 605 -21.30 12.65 -0.36
CA PRO A 605 -22.51 12.73 0.47
C PRO A 605 -22.80 11.41 1.18
N LEU A 606 -23.05 11.46 2.49
CA LEU A 606 -23.26 10.27 3.31
C LEU A 606 -24.57 9.57 2.94
N LYS A 607 -25.61 10.33 2.58
CA LYS A 607 -26.94 9.77 2.30
C LYS A 607 -27.11 9.26 0.88
N ASP A 608 -26.20 9.63 -0.03
CA ASP A 608 -26.22 9.15 -1.41
C ASP A 608 -25.46 7.84 -1.53
N SER A 609 -26.17 6.79 -1.93
CA SER A 609 -25.63 5.44 -2.10
C SER A 609 -25.61 4.98 -3.56
N SER A 610 -25.87 5.90 -4.51
CA SER A 610 -26.11 5.55 -5.91
C SER A 610 -24.88 4.94 -6.60
N GLN A 611 -23.68 5.35 -6.19
CA GLN A 611 -22.39 4.85 -6.69
C GLN A 611 -21.61 4.00 -5.68
N ASP A 612 -22.22 3.57 -4.57
CA ASP A 612 -21.51 2.86 -3.48
C ASP A 612 -20.85 1.56 -3.94
N LYS A 613 -21.47 0.86 -4.90
CA LYS A 613 -20.86 -0.33 -5.49
C LYS A 613 -19.51 -0.03 -6.15
N VAL A 614 -19.36 1.15 -6.75
CA VAL A 614 -18.14 1.55 -7.48
C VAL A 614 -17.12 2.19 -6.54
N THR A 615 -17.58 3.11 -5.69
CA THR A 615 -16.72 3.94 -4.82
C THR A 615 -16.40 3.27 -3.49
N GLY A 616 -17.18 2.27 -3.09
CA GLY A 616 -17.17 1.68 -1.75
C GLY A 616 -18.00 2.44 -0.72
N GLY A 617 -18.60 3.58 -1.10
CA GLY A 617 -19.51 4.35 -0.26
C GLY A 617 -18.97 4.63 1.15
N ASN A 618 -19.89 4.62 2.12
CA ASN A 618 -19.58 4.76 3.54
C ASN A 618 -18.88 3.53 4.15
N TRP A 619 -18.96 2.35 3.51
CA TRP A 619 -18.26 1.15 4.00
C TRP A 619 -16.75 1.36 4.14
N ARG A 620 -16.17 2.24 3.32
CA ARG A 620 -14.76 2.62 3.50
C ARG A 620 -14.48 3.23 4.88
N LEU A 621 -15.41 4.04 5.39
CA LEU A 621 -15.27 4.74 6.66
C LEU A 621 -15.58 3.82 7.85
N TRP A 622 -16.69 3.08 7.82
CA TRP A 622 -17.09 2.28 8.98
C TRP A 622 -16.49 0.87 9.01
N GLY A 623 -16.24 0.27 7.85
CA GLY A 623 -15.79 -1.11 7.72
C GLY A 623 -14.32 -1.21 7.34
N LEU A 624 -13.96 -0.80 6.11
CA LEU A 624 -12.63 -1.02 5.54
C LEU A 624 -11.49 -0.43 6.36
N HIS A 625 -11.65 0.83 6.79
CA HIS A 625 -10.64 1.56 7.56
C HIS A 625 -11.00 1.69 9.05
N GLY A 626 -12.21 1.31 9.46
CA GLY A 626 -12.68 1.44 10.83
C GLY A 626 -12.50 2.85 11.40
N LEU A 627 -12.79 3.89 10.61
CA LEU A 627 -12.66 5.30 11.01
C LEU A 627 -13.89 5.80 11.76
N GLN A 628 -15.09 5.40 11.33
CA GLN A 628 -16.36 5.90 11.86
C GLN A 628 -17.43 4.79 11.96
N PRO A 629 -17.32 3.87 12.94
CA PRO A 629 -18.14 2.66 13.01
C PRO A 629 -19.66 2.88 13.08
N MET A 630 -20.10 4.01 13.64
CA MET A 630 -21.52 4.36 13.76
C MET A 630 -22.25 4.39 12.42
N LEU A 631 -21.57 4.75 11.32
CA LEU A 631 -22.19 4.76 9.99
C LEU A 631 -22.63 3.36 9.53
N GLY A 632 -22.01 2.29 10.05
CA GLY A 632 -22.39 0.91 9.73
C GLY A 632 -23.80 0.53 10.20
N LEU A 633 -24.37 1.27 11.16
CA LEU A 633 -25.77 1.09 11.59
C LEU A 633 -26.77 1.37 10.47
N PHE A 634 -26.36 2.09 9.43
CA PHE A 634 -27.18 2.50 8.29
C PHE A 634 -26.83 1.80 6.99
N TRP A 635 -26.03 0.73 7.03
CA TRP A 635 -25.70 -0.03 5.82
C TRP A 635 -26.97 -0.52 5.12
N GLY A 636 -27.14 -0.13 3.85
CA GLY A 636 -28.32 -0.41 3.02
C GLY A 636 -29.53 0.49 3.30
N LYS A 637 -29.39 1.47 4.20
CA LYS A 637 -30.40 2.48 4.54
C LYS A 637 -29.76 3.86 4.75
N GLU A 638 -28.80 4.20 3.89
CA GLU A 638 -27.94 5.39 3.99
C GLU A 638 -28.75 6.69 4.09
N LYS A 639 -29.94 6.75 3.47
CA LYS A 639 -30.88 7.88 3.58
C LYS A 639 -31.28 8.22 5.03
N ASN A 640 -31.20 7.24 5.94
CA ASN A 640 -31.56 7.40 7.35
C ASN A 640 -30.40 7.89 8.21
N ILE A 641 -29.20 8.12 7.65
CA ILE A 641 -28.10 8.76 8.38
C ILE A 641 -28.59 10.14 8.86
N PRO A 642 -28.36 10.52 10.13
CA PRO A 642 -29.04 11.67 10.73
C PRO A 642 -28.57 13.03 10.19
N TYR A 643 -27.42 13.09 9.52
CA TYR A 643 -26.87 14.30 8.89
C TYR A 643 -26.22 13.96 7.54
N ASP A 644 -25.86 14.99 6.78
CA ASP A 644 -24.99 14.87 5.61
C ASP A 644 -23.95 16.01 5.62
N TYR A 645 -23.06 16.07 4.64
CA TYR A 645 -22.00 17.08 4.56
C TYR A 645 -22.53 18.52 4.37
N ASP A 646 -23.77 18.71 3.90
CA ASP A 646 -24.41 20.03 3.87
C ASP A 646 -24.49 20.64 5.27
N ALA A 647 -24.91 19.85 6.27
CA ALA A 647 -24.93 20.26 7.67
C ALA A 647 -23.53 20.57 8.24
N VAL A 648 -22.50 19.85 7.79
CA VAL A 648 -21.11 20.14 8.19
C VAL A 648 -20.64 21.46 7.58
N PHE A 649 -20.93 21.71 6.30
CA PHE A 649 -20.57 22.95 5.63
C PHE A 649 -21.30 24.16 6.20
N GLU A 650 -22.56 24.01 6.60
CA GLU A 650 -23.32 25.06 7.29
C GLU A 650 -22.72 25.47 8.64
N LEU A 651 -22.10 24.53 9.36
CA LEU A 651 -21.39 24.83 10.61
C LEU A 651 -20.01 25.48 10.38
N ILE A 652 -19.41 25.27 9.20
CA ILE A 652 -18.15 25.90 8.82
C ILE A 652 -18.40 27.32 8.33
N MET A 653 -19.38 27.52 7.46
CA MET A 653 -19.72 28.84 6.93
C MET A 653 -20.21 29.75 8.07
N PRO A 654 -19.84 31.05 8.09
CA PRO A 654 -19.27 31.81 6.98
C PRO A 654 -17.73 31.78 6.87
N LYS A 655 -17.02 30.89 7.57
CA LYS A 655 -15.55 30.75 7.38
C LYS A 655 -15.24 30.33 5.94
N PRO A 656 -14.17 30.86 5.33
CA PRO A 656 -13.68 30.40 4.04
C PRO A 656 -13.45 28.88 3.98
N LEU A 657 -14.04 28.23 2.98
CA LEU A 657 -13.99 26.81 2.70
C LEU A 657 -13.61 26.57 1.23
N LEU A 658 -12.46 25.94 1.00
CA LEU A 658 -12.05 25.44 -0.31
C LEU A 658 -12.34 23.94 -0.42
N LEU A 659 -13.16 23.56 -1.38
CA LEU A 659 -13.43 22.16 -1.73
C LEU A 659 -12.85 21.87 -3.10
N VAL A 660 -11.95 20.88 -3.19
CA VAL A 660 -11.39 20.40 -4.46
C VAL A 660 -11.75 18.94 -4.65
N THR A 661 -12.57 18.64 -5.66
CA THR A 661 -13.08 17.29 -5.94
C THR A 661 -12.84 16.91 -7.40
N PRO A 662 -11.68 16.31 -7.73
CA PRO A 662 -11.35 15.92 -9.10
C PRO A 662 -12.42 15.00 -9.71
N LYS A 663 -12.83 15.28 -10.95
CA LYS A 663 -13.94 14.57 -11.61
C LYS A 663 -13.69 13.08 -11.81
N ARG A 664 -12.42 12.68 -11.90
CA ARG A 664 -12.01 11.28 -12.11
C ARG A 664 -11.53 10.62 -10.82
N ASN A 665 -11.92 11.14 -9.65
CA ASN A 665 -11.67 10.50 -8.38
C ASN A 665 -12.60 9.28 -8.20
N ARG A 666 -12.02 8.08 -8.19
CA ARG A 666 -12.73 6.80 -7.99
C ARG A 666 -13.44 6.66 -6.64
N PHE A 667 -13.16 7.52 -5.68
CA PHE A 667 -13.70 7.47 -4.32
C PHE A 667 -14.89 8.41 -4.09
N THR A 668 -15.33 9.13 -5.12
CA THR A 668 -16.34 10.18 -4.97
C THR A 668 -17.45 10.01 -6.00
N ASP A 669 -18.68 10.30 -5.59
CA ASP A 669 -19.77 10.52 -6.53
C ASP A 669 -19.86 12.01 -6.87
N GLN A 670 -19.41 12.34 -8.09
CA GLN A 670 -19.40 13.73 -8.56
C GLN A 670 -20.80 14.31 -8.78
N GLY A 671 -21.77 13.47 -9.16
CA GLY A 671 -23.16 13.91 -9.33
C GLY A 671 -23.75 14.27 -7.97
N ALA A 672 -23.61 13.39 -6.99
CA ALA A 672 -24.11 13.62 -5.64
C ALA A 672 -23.46 14.86 -4.98
N ILE A 673 -22.16 15.07 -5.18
CA ILE A 673 -21.45 16.27 -4.71
C ILE A 673 -22.04 17.53 -5.35
N ALA A 674 -22.21 17.55 -6.66
CA ALA A 674 -22.77 18.69 -7.39
C ALA A 674 -24.19 19.02 -6.91
N ASP A 675 -25.03 18.01 -6.71
CA ASP A 675 -26.41 18.16 -6.23
C ASP A 675 -26.45 18.69 -4.80
N LEU A 676 -25.61 18.17 -3.89
CA LEU A 676 -25.52 18.66 -2.52
C LEU A 676 -25.08 20.13 -2.48
N LEU A 677 -24.02 20.49 -3.21
CA LEU A 677 -23.52 21.87 -3.25
C LEU A 677 -24.52 22.81 -3.94
N GLY A 678 -25.25 22.33 -4.95
CA GLY A 678 -26.34 23.07 -5.59
C GLY A 678 -27.47 23.40 -4.61
N ARG A 679 -27.91 22.42 -3.80
CA ARG A 679 -28.90 22.65 -2.73
C ARG A 679 -28.39 23.64 -1.68
N LEU A 680 -27.14 23.50 -1.25
CA LEU A 680 -26.52 24.39 -0.27
C LEU A 680 -26.46 25.83 -0.79
N ARG A 681 -26.07 26.02 -2.06
CA ARG A 681 -26.06 27.33 -2.72
C ARG A 681 -27.45 27.95 -2.80
N LEU A 682 -28.48 27.17 -3.13
CA LEU A 682 -29.86 27.68 -3.20
C LEU A 682 -30.40 28.10 -1.82
N LYS A 683 -29.98 27.41 -0.75
CA LYS A 683 -30.42 27.70 0.61
C LYS A 683 -29.87 29.04 1.13
N ASN A 684 -28.59 29.34 0.89
CA ASN A 684 -27.95 30.59 1.34
C ASN A 684 -26.98 31.15 0.27
N PRO A 685 -27.49 31.80 -0.80
CA PRO A 685 -26.68 32.18 -1.96
C PRO A 685 -25.50 33.10 -1.66
N GLU A 686 -25.70 34.15 -0.86
CA GLU A 686 -24.65 35.14 -0.54
C GLU A 686 -23.55 34.51 0.34
N VAL A 687 -23.93 33.83 1.43
CA VAL A 687 -22.97 33.12 2.29
C VAL A 687 -22.20 32.06 1.51
N PHE A 688 -22.88 31.31 0.64
CA PHE A 688 -22.21 30.31 -0.20
C PHE A 688 -21.18 30.96 -1.12
N LYS A 689 -21.55 32.08 -1.77
CA LYS A 689 -20.67 32.80 -2.71
C LYS A 689 -19.45 33.39 -2.00
N ASP A 690 -19.62 33.93 -0.79
CA ASP A 690 -18.56 34.61 -0.05
C ASP A 690 -17.64 33.63 0.70
N SER A 691 -18.18 32.48 1.12
CA SER A 691 -17.47 31.54 1.98
C SER A 691 -16.98 30.28 1.28
N LEU A 692 -17.60 29.81 0.19
CA LEU A 692 -17.30 28.49 -0.40
C LEU A 692 -16.76 28.60 -1.82
N THR A 693 -15.51 28.15 -2.01
CA THR A 693 -14.90 27.94 -3.32
C THR A 693 -14.90 26.44 -3.66
N TRP A 694 -15.54 26.06 -4.76
CA TRP A 694 -15.55 24.67 -5.24
C TRP A 694 -14.82 24.53 -6.58
N LEU A 695 -13.80 23.66 -6.61
CA LEU A 695 -13.04 23.31 -7.80
C LEU A 695 -13.23 21.82 -8.12
N ALA A 696 -13.58 21.52 -9.37
CA ALA A 696 -13.75 20.13 -9.85
C ALA A 696 -12.91 19.90 -11.11
N PRO A 697 -11.58 19.82 -11.00
CA PRO A 697 -10.70 19.65 -12.17
C PRO A 697 -10.93 18.30 -12.84
N ASP A 698 -10.80 18.23 -14.17
CA ASP A 698 -10.94 16.98 -14.94
C ASP A 698 -9.66 16.13 -14.90
N GLU A 699 -9.31 15.69 -13.70
CA GLU A 699 -8.11 14.92 -13.42
C GLU A 699 -8.41 13.79 -12.41
N VAL A 700 -7.43 12.91 -12.21
CA VAL A 700 -7.48 11.86 -11.19
C VAL A 700 -7.25 12.45 -9.80
N ASP A 701 -7.52 11.69 -8.75
CA ASP A 701 -7.20 12.13 -7.39
C ASP A 701 -5.68 12.15 -7.16
N HIS A 702 -5.15 13.33 -6.91
CA HIS A 702 -3.76 13.52 -6.51
C HIS A 702 -3.61 14.83 -5.72
N PHE A 703 -2.55 14.93 -4.93
CA PHE A 703 -2.25 16.12 -4.14
C PHE A 703 -0.78 16.48 -4.25
N GLN A 704 -0.39 16.84 -5.47
CA GLN A 704 0.99 17.15 -5.83
C GLN A 704 1.19 18.67 -5.92
N LYS A 705 2.18 19.13 -6.70
CA LYS A 705 2.59 20.53 -6.72
C LYS A 705 1.44 21.49 -7.01
N ASP A 706 0.63 21.21 -8.01
CA ASP A 706 -0.37 22.16 -8.48
C ASP A 706 -1.50 22.34 -7.48
N GLN A 707 -1.97 21.27 -6.82
CA GLN A 707 -2.97 21.34 -5.76
C GLN A 707 -2.43 22.04 -4.50
N GLN A 708 -1.16 21.81 -4.16
CA GLN A 708 -0.52 22.49 -3.05
C GLN A 708 -0.35 23.99 -3.33
N MET A 709 -0.04 24.38 -4.57
CA MET A 709 -0.01 25.79 -4.98
C MET A 709 -1.41 26.41 -5.01
N SER A 710 -2.43 25.66 -5.47
CA SER A 710 -3.82 26.12 -5.44
C SER A 710 -4.29 26.48 -4.02
N PHE A 711 -3.90 25.69 -3.00
CA PHE A 711 -4.14 26.06 -1.61
C PHE A 711 -3.41 27.35 -1.20
N ILE A 712 -2.13 27.48 -1.54
CA ILE A 712 -1.33 28.68 -1.21
C ILE A 712 -1.97 29.93 -1.81
N ASP A 713 -2.37 29.87 -3.07
CA ASP A 713 -2.96 30.99 -3.79
C ASP A 713 -4.36 31.32 -3.24
N TRP A 714 -5.14 30.32 -2.86
CA TRP A 714 -6.41 30.52 -2.17
C TRP A 714 -6.23 31.20 -0.81
N VAL A 715 -5.27 30.80 0.02
CA VAL A 715 -5.04 31.48 1.31
C VAL A 715 -4.61 32.93 1.11
N ARG A 716 -3.83 33.22 0.05
CA ARG A 716 -3.41 34.59 -0.30
C ARG A 716 -4.57 35.46 -0.77
N SER A 717 -5.63 34.89 -1.36
CA SER A 717 -6.81 35.66 -1.78
C SER A 717 -7.76 36.00 -0.63
N LEU A 718 -7.55 35.44 0.56
CA LEU A 718 -8.32 35.77 1.78
C LEU A 718 -7.74 36.99 2.54
N ASN A 719 -6.75 37.68 1.95
CA ASN A 719 -6.06 38.83 2.55
C ASN A 719 -6.69 40.15 2.18
#